data_AF-A0A8J5GTA6-F1
#
_entry.id   AF-A0A8J5GTA6-F1
#
_cell.length_a   1.000
_cell.length_b   1.000
_cell.length_c   1.000
_cell.angle_alpha   90.00
_cell.angle_beta   90.00
_cell.angle_gamma   90.00
#
_symmetry.space_group_name_H-M   'P 1'
#
loop_
_entity.id
_entity.type
_entity.pdbx_description
1 polymer ?
#
loop_
_entity_poly.entity_id
_entity_poly.type
_entity_poly.pdbx_seq_one_letter_code
_entity_poly.pdbx_strand_id
1 'polypeptide(L)'
;MRRGQFCHLRGKGFLLFKGTIQKRERGGGVFRRQRERNGGGAFLSILHCLPGSSPAFAGNFFRCSPPPRDVGAVPSPSFPSSSLAGSLRAHSSSLAGSLTPRSLLTASALPHGGLTAPSHLTRQLPRRRPHDSLLAGGLARADPPHGTAMEAHLFSPSFFITLSLSFLFILTLLQIKKQRKPAQKVLAPLPPGPPKLPLIGNIHHLAGANPHRTLRHLSRVHGPLLLLRLGQVDLVVASSVEAVEEIIKRHDLNFANRPSDLTFANILAYDGLSVAMAAYGGYWKQMRKIYAMELLNSRRVKSFATIREDAVRKLTAEIASAASFGQFQTPLNLSEMVMSMTNALVLRAAFGDKCQQKGKFLQLVKEGVGLVTSFAVADMFPSLKFLDTLTGLKFKLQRVRRQIDQVFDEIISQHQAERAGPSEEDLIIDVLLRLKDQDDQEFPITSTSIKAIVLEIFLGGTETSSTVIEWAMSELMKNPEVMEKAQKEIREAMQGKTKLEENDIAKFNYLKLVIKETLRLHPPGPLLLPRVCKEECEVVGYRVPTGARLLINAWALGRDERYWGGDAERFKPERFADGSVDFRGFNFEFVPFGAGRRICPGMTFGLSSVEVGLAHLLFYFDWKLPGGMKAEELDMMEISGASAPRKSPLFLLANPRIPLP
;
A
#
# COMPACT_ATOMS: atom_id res chain seq x y z
N MET A 1 -50.63 18.28 -24.50
CA MET A 1 -51.70 17.81 -23.59
C MET A 1 -51.06 16.83 -22.60
N ARG A 2 -51.34 16.76 -21.29
CA ARG A 2 -52.09 17.60 -20.33
C ARG A 2 -51.11 17.87 -19.16
N ARG A 3 -50.83 19.13 -18.75
CA ARG A 3 -51.51 19.88 -17.66
C ARG A 3 -51.93 19.04 -16.43
N GLY A 4 -51.41 19.41 -15.26
CA GLY A 4 -51.82 18.91 -13.94
C GLY A 4 -51.40 19.90 -12.85
N GLN A 5 -52.36 20.35 -12.04
CA GLN A 5 -52.26 21.43 -11.05
C GLN A 5 -53.23 21.11 -9.89
N PHE A 6 -53.13 21.72 -8.70
CA PHE A 6 -52.33 22.89 -8.32
C PHE A 6 -51.27 22.52 -7.25
N CYS A 7 -51.07 23.10 -6.06
CA CYS A 7 -51.72 24.20 -5.32
C CYS A 7 -50.71 24.91 -4.39
N HIS A 8 -51.17 25.94 -3.67
CA HIS A 8 -50.40 26.77 -2.75
C HIS A 8 -51.14 26.83 -1.40
N LEU A 9 -50.42 26.90 -0.27
CA LEU A 9 -50.96 27.45 0.97
C LEU A 9 -49.88 28.31 1.66
N ARG A 10 -50.28 29.50 2.13
CA ARG A 10 -49.44 30.43 2.89
C ARG A 10 -49.95 30.50 4.33
N GLY A 11 -49.05 30.48 5.31
CA GLY A 11 -49.35 30.82 6.70
C GLY A 11 -48.40 31.90 7.22
N LYS A 12 -48.96 33.04 7.65
CA LYS A 12 -48.30 33.97 8.57
C LYS A 12 -48.47 33.38 10.00
N GLY A 13 -47.59 33.55 10.98
CA GLY A 13 -46.41 34.42 11.10
C GLY A 13 -46.53 35.27 12.37
N PHE A 14 -45.51 35.33 13.21
CA PHE A 14 -45.52 36.15 14.45
C PHE A 14 -44.12 36.70 14.80
N LEU A 15 -44.11 37.81 15.54
CA LEU A 15 -42.93 38.58 15.95
C LEU A 15 -42.90 38.69 17.49
N LEU A 16 -41.69 38.85 18.06
CA LEU A 16 -41.29 39.40 19.39
C LEU A 16 -40.05 38.63 19.92
N PHE A 17 -39.14 39.16 20.76
CA PHE A 17 -38.46 40.46 20.81
C PHE A 17 -37.28 40.35 21.82
N LYS A 18 -36.16 41.04 21.56
CA LYS A 18 -35.02 41.39 22.49
C LYS A 18 -34.62 40.47 23.66
N GLY A 19 -33.31 40.18 23.76
CA GLY A 19 -32.67 39.55 24.93
C GLY A 19 -31.19 39.90 25.10
N THR A 20 -30.85 41.20 25.21
CA THR A 20 -29.45 41.67 25.26
C THR A 20 -28.87 41.65 26.69
N ILE A 21 -27.76 40.95 26.92
CA ILE A 21 -26.92 41.13 28.12
C ILE A 21 -25.43 41.17 27.71
N GLN A 22 -24.68 42.13 28.26
CA GLN A 22 -23.26 42.37 27.97
C GLN A 22 -22.52 42.88 29.22
N LYS A 23 -21.49 42.15 29.65
CA LYS A 23 -20.39 42.52 30.58
C LYS A 23 -19.35 41.37 30.53
N ARG A 24 -18.04 41.56 30.38
CA ARG A 24 -17.03 42.25 31.25
C ARG A 24 -16.99 41.60 32.66
N GLU A 25 -15.84 41.26 33.26
CA GLU A 25 -14.43 41.59 32.92
C GLU A 25 -13.40 40.70 33.67
N ARG A 26 -12.15 40.66 33.18
CA ARG A 26 -10.87 40.29 33.87
C ARG A 26 -10.66 38.86 34.40
N GLY A 27 -9.37 38.46 34.45
CA GLY A 27 -8.86 37.30 35.18
C GLY A 27 -7.62 36.68 34.53
N GLY A 28 -6.42 36.99 35.03
CA GLY A 28 -5.16 36.39 34.54
C GLY A 28 -4.71 35.18 35.37
N GLY A 29 -3.89 34.29 34.79
CA GLY A 29 -3.41 33.09 35.49
C GLY A 29 -2.33 32.32 34.73
N VAL A 30 -1.09 32.80 34.76
CA VAL A 30 0.07 32.03 34.27
C VAL A 30 0.42 30.97 35.32
N PHE A 31 0.48 29.70 34.95
CA PHE A 31 1.05 28.66 35.79
C PHE A 31 2.12 27.81 35.09
N ARG A 32 3.21 27.57 35.81
CA ARG A 32 4.45 26.97 35.31
C ARG A 32 4.77 25.76 36.20
N ARG A 33 4.73 24.55 35.66
CA ARG A 33 5.34 23.34 36.23
C ARG A 33 6.12 22.66 35.10
N GLN A 34 7.43 22.82 35.01
CA GLN A 34 8.49 22.32 35.91
C GLN A 34 8.66 20.80 35.76
N ARG A 35 9.81 20.40 35.21
CA ARG A 35 10.24 19.01 35.05
C ARG A 35 10.69 18.45 36.40
N GLU A 36 10.41 17.18 36.61
CA GLU A 36 11.26 16.30 37.43
C GLU A 36 11.84 15.19 36.56
N ARG A 37 12.87 14.51 37.07
CA ARG A 37 13.80 13.68 36.30
C ARG A 37 14.49 12.68 37.23
N ASN A 38 14.54 11.41 36.83
CA ASN A 38 15.59 10.39 37.09
C ASN A 38 15.00 8.99 37.42
N GLY A 39 15.76 7.95 37.05
CA GLY A 39 15.56 6.56 37.46
C GLY A 39 14.46 5.81 36.67
N GLY A 40 14.67 4.59 36.19
CA GLY A 40 15.90 3.77 36.16
C GLY A 40 15.60 2.29 36.36
N GLY A 41 15.79 1.47 35.32
CA GLY A 41 15.58 0.02 35.39
C GLY A 41 15.60 -0.61 34.00
N ALA A 42 16.49 -1.58 33.79
CA ALA A 42 16.69 -2.22 32.49
C ALA A 42 16.00 -3.59 32.44
N PHE A 43 15.41 -3.92 31.28
CA PHE A 43 15.10 -5.29 30.87
C PHE A 43 15.02 -5.37 29.33
N LEU A 44 15.18 -6.59 28.79
CA LEU A 44 14.98 -6.95 27.37
C LEU A 44 15.94 -6.30 26.36
N SER A 45 17.20 -6.73 26.40
CA SER A 45 17.92 -7.06 25.16
C SER A 45 17.34 -8.35 24.54
N ILE A 46 17.64 -8.61 23.26
CA ILE A 46 17.12 -9.69 22.38
C ILE A 46 15.84 -9.30 21.60
N LEU A 47 16.03 -8.52 20.51
CA LEU A 47 15.28 -8.61 19.24
C LEU A 47 15.88 -7.63 18.21
N HIS A 48 16.97 -8.03 17.55
CA HIS A 48 17.62 -7.21 16.51
C HIS A 48 18.25 -8.08 15.41
N CYS A 49 17.42 -8.71 14.57
CA CYS A 49 17.83 -9.46 13.38
C CYS A 49 16.70 -9.48 12.32
N LEU A 50 16.50 -8.36 11.63
CA LEU A 50 15.83 -8.29 10.32
C LEU A 50 16.61 -7.28 9.47
N PRO A 51 17.14 -7.65 8.28
CA PRO A 51 18.05 -6.80 7.53
C PRO A 51 17.32 -5.66 6.80
N GLY A 52 17.88 -4.46 6.89
CA GLY A 52 17.55 -3.33 6.02
C GLY A 52 18.22 -3.43 4.65
N SER A 53 17.76 -2.63 3.70
CA SER A 53 18.14 -2.70 2.28
C SER A 53 19.51 -2.11 1.95
N SER A 54 20.45 -2.94 1.45
CA SER A 54 21.38 -2.61 0.35
C SER A 54 22.09 -3.88 -0.19
N PRO A 55 22.46 -3.93 -1.48
CA PRO A 55 23.06 -5.12 -2.10
C PRO A 55 24.61 -5.11 -2.08
N ALA A 56 25.22 -6.30 -2.03
CA ALA A 56 26.66 -6.51 -2.26
C ALA A 56 26.91 -7.92 -2.88
N PHE A 57 28.04 -8.10 -3.55
CA PHE A 57 28.38 -9.29 -4.36
C PHE A 57 28.78 -10.54 -3.56
N ALA A 58 28.14 -11.69 -3.85
CA ALA A 58 28.68 -13.07 -3.83
C ALA A 58 27.55 -14.06 -4.24
N GLY A 59 27.80 -15.28 -4.75
CA GLY A 59 29.10 -15.90 -5.05
C GLY A 59 29.06 -17.44 -5.19
N ASN A 60 28.29 -17.97 -6.16
CA ASN A 60 28.28 -19.37 -6.64
C ASN A 60 27.68 -20.52 -5.77
N PHE A 61 27.39 -21.60 -6.51
CA PHE A 61 27.14 -23.01 -6.12
C PHE A 61 25.93 -23.38 -5.24
N PHE A 62 24.88 -23.88 -5.93
CA PHE A 62 24.46 -25.28 -5.75
C PHE A 62 24.15 -25.91 -7.12
N ARG A 63 24.30 -27.23 -7.26
CA ARG A 63 24.13 -27.97 -8.53
C ARG A 63 22.67 -28.37 -8.77
N CYS A 64 22.18 -28.18 -10.00
CA CYS A 64 20.97 -28.86 -10.48
C CYS A 64 21.28 -30.30 -10.89
N SER A 65 20.33 -31.22 -10.69
CA SER A 65 20.34 -32.55 -11.31
C SER A 65 19.46 -32.55 -12.57
N PRO A 66 19.78 -33.32 -13.62
CA PRO A 66 19.07 -33.24 -14.91
C PRO A 66 17.80 -34.11 -14.96
N PRO A 67 16.81 -33.74 -15.80
CA PRO A 67 15.74 -34.66 -16.23
C PRO A 67 16.26 -35.66 -17.29
N PRO A 68 15.54 -36.79 -17.51
CA PRO A 68 15.95 -37.81 -18.49
C PRO A 68 15.66 -37.41 -19.95
N ARG A 69 16.34 -38.11 -20.86
CA ARG A 69 16.06 -38.20 -22.31
C ARG A 69 15.65 -39.65 -22.67
N ASP A 70 15.39 -40.06 -23.92
CA ASP A 70 15.16 -39.31 -25.19
C ASP A 70 13.63 -39.44 -25.53
N VAL A 71 13.02 -39.91 -26.64
CA VAL A 71 13.41 -40.45 -27.96
C VAL A 71 12.30 -40.08 -28.97
N GLY A 72 12.66 -39.63 -30.17
CA GLY A 72 11.71 -39.42 -31.28
C GLY A 72 12.19 -38.38 -32.30
N ALA A 73 12.56 -38.82 -33.51
CA ALA A 73 13.15 -37.96 -34.54
C ALA A 73 12.73 -38.37 -35.96
N VAL A 74 13.17 -37.56 -36.95
CA VAL A 74 13.20 -37.82 -38.42
C VAL A 74 11.89 -37.51 -39.18
N PRO A 75 11.90 -36.87 -40.39
CA PRO A 75 12.95 -36.07 -41.07
C PRO A 75 12.51 -34.63 -41.44
N SER A 76 13.42 -33.87 -42.07
CA SER A 76 13.16 -32.62 -42.81
C SER A 76 13.63 -32.75 -44.28
N PRO A 77 13.31 -31.78 -45.15
CA PRO A 77 14.06 -31.57 -46.40
C PRO A 77 14.65 -30.15 -46.56
N SER A 78 15.96 -30.06 -46.38
CA SER A 78 16.96 -29.31 -47.18
C SER A 78 16.60 -28.10 -48.09
N PHE A 79 17.24 -26.96 -47.78
CA PHE A 79 18.03 -26.08 -48.70
C PHE A 79 17.31 -25.25 -49.80
N PRO A 80 17.97 -24.22 -50.42
CA PRO A 80 19.38 -23.82 -50.34
C PRO A 80 19.68 -22.41 -49.80
N SER A 81 20.97 -22.12 -49.66
CA SER A 81 21.56 -20.86 -49.20
C SER A 81 22.06 -19.96 -50.33
N SER A 82 22.29 -18.69 -50.04
CA SER A 82 23.28 -17.87 -50.75
C SER A 82 24.06 -17.00 -49.75
N SER A 83 25.36 -16.85 -50.02
CA SER A 83 26.32 -16.14 -49.19
C SER A 83 26.84 -14.89 -49.89
N LEU A 84 27.31 -13.90 -49.15
CA LEU A 84 28.50 -13.13 -49.55
C LEU A 84 29.20 -12.55 -48.31
N ALA A 85 30.51 -12.34 -48.42
CA ALA A 85 31.38 -11.95 -47.31
C ALA A 85 32.04 -10.58 -47.59
N GLY A 86 32.45 -9.89 -46.52
CA GLY A 86 33.13 -8.59 -46.59
C GLY A 86 34.02 -8.35 -45.38
N SER A 87 35.24 -8.88 -45.41
CA SER A 87 36.26 -8.64 -44.38
C SER A 87 37.16 -7.48 -44.78
N LEU A 88 37.57 -6.64 -43.82
CA LEU A 88 38.85 -5.94 -43.87
C LEU A 88 39.37 -5.65 -42.45
N ARG A 89 40.66 -5.31 -42.33
CA ARG A 89 41.40 -5.26 -41.06
C ARG A 89 41.93 -3.86 -40.75
N ALA A 90 42.10 -3.62 -39.43
CA ALA A 90 43.17 -2.88 -38.77
C ALA A 90 43.57 -1.47 -39.25
N HIS A 91 43.76 -0.56 -38.29
CA HIS A 91 45.13 -0.21 -37.88
C HIS A 91 45.19 0.35 -36.45
N SER A 92 46.41 0.40 -35.92
CA SER A 92 46.75 0.82 -34.56
C SER A 92 47.55 2.13 -34.57
N SER A 93 47.33 3.01 -33.60
CA SER A 93 48.33 4.00 -33.19
C SER A 93 48.12 4.46 -31.75
N SER A 94 49.20 4.46 -30.98
CA SER A 94 49.29 5.14 -29.68
C SER A 94 49.67 6.61 -29.89
N LEU A 95 49.27 7.49 -28.97
CA LEU A 95 50.08 8.66 -28.62
C LEU A 95 49.73 9.13 -27.19
N ALA A 96 50.76 9.36 -26.38
CA ALA A 96 50.63 9.95 -25.05
C ALA A 96 50.93 11.46 -25.10
N GLY A 97 50.24 12.24 -24.26
CA GLY A 97 50.42 13.68 -24.18
C GLY A 97 50.16 14.18 -22.76
N SER A 98 51.20 14.19 -21.92
CA SER A 98 51.14 14.65 -20.54
C SER A 98 51.22 16.17 -20.44
N LEU A 99 50.48 16.79 -19.50
CA LEU A 99 50.92 17.99 -18.80
C LEU A 99 50.20 18.19 -17.46
N THR A 100 50.95 17.99 -16.37
CA THR A 100 50.71 18.63 -15.06
C THR A 100 52.00 19.38 -14.72
N PRO A 101 51.97 20.43 -13.86
CA PRO A 101 51.97 20.23 -12.40
C PRO A 101 51.16 21.35 -11.67
N ARG A 102 51.23 21.65 -10.36
CA ARG A 102 52.15 21.27 -9.26
C ARG A 102 51.52 21.51 -7.88
N SER A 103 52.26 21.12 -6.82
CA SER A 103 52.14 21.47 -5.39
C SER A 103 51.27 20.57 -4.50
N LEU A 104 51.58 20.36 -3.20
CA LEU A 104 52.86 20.44 -2.46
C LEU A 104 52.76 19.57 -1.17
N LEU A 105 53.68 18.60 -0.99
CA LEU A 105 54.23 18.05 0.28
C LEU A 105 53.26 17.41 1.34
N THR A 106 53.38 16.13 1.76
CA THR A 106 54.47 15.37 2.48
C THR A 106 54.76 15.87 3.90
N ALA A 107 55.14 15.07 4.91
CA ALA A 107 55.76 13.72 5.04
C ALA A 107 55.23 13.04 6.34
N SER A 108 55.04 11.71 6.54
CA SER A 108 55.73 10.44 6.21
C SER A 108 56.88 10.02 7.16
N ALA A 109 56.64 9.03 8.06
CA ALA A 109 57.64 8.11 8.64
C ALA A 109 57.02 6.91 9.41
N LEU A 110 57.74 5.77 9.43
CA LEU A 110 57.62 4.55 10.25
C LEU A 110 59.06 4.24 10.81
N PRO A 111 59.48 3.05 11.33
CA PRO A 111 58.81 1.81 11.80
C PRO A 111 59.35 1.27 13.19
N HIS A 112 58.95 0.04 13.58
CA HIS A 112 59.54 -0.84 14.64
C HIS A 112 59.48 -0.35 16.12
N GLY A 113 59.66 -1.19 17.17
CA GLY A 113 59.63 -2.66 17.29
C GLY A 113 60.41 -3.22 18.51
N GLY A 114 59.83 -4.18 19.27
CA GLY A 114 60.59 -5.17 20.09
C GLY A 114 60.77 -4.96 21.62
N LEU A 115 60.30 -5.97 22.40
CA LEU A 115 60.94 -6.65 23.56
C LEU A 115 61.27 -5.99 24.94
N THR A 116 61.10 -6.84 25.98
CA THR A 116 61.79 -6.91 27.30
C THR A 116 61.43 -5.97 28.49
N ALA A 117 61.80 -6.43 29.70
CA ALA A 117 61.49 -5.92 31.06
C ALA A 117 62.83 -5.65 31.85
N PRO A 118 62.98 -5.55 33.22
CA PRO A 118 62.04 -5.63 34.37
C PRO A 118 62.32 -4.61 35.54
N SER A 119 61.91 -4.92 36.80
CA SER A 119 62.45 -4.41 38.12
C SER A 119 62.04 -2.98 38.59
N HIS A 120 62.08 -2.54 39.88
CA HIS A 120 62.11 -3.17 41.23
C HIS A 120 61.78 -2.13 42.38
N LEU A 121 61.56 -2.60 43.63
CA LEU A 121 61.90 -1.98 44.94
C LEU A 121 61.11 -0.79 45.62
N THR A 122 60.13 -1.15 46.49
CA THR A 122 60.01 -0.81 47.95
C THR A 122 59.73 0.61 48.56
N ARG A 123 59.16 0.56 49.80
CA ARG A 123 59.14 1.53 50.94
C ARG A 123 58.08 2.68 50.86
N GLN A 124 57.44 3.15 51.95
CA GLN A 124 57.61 2.95 53.42
C GLN A 124 56.29 2.68 54.21
N LEU A 125 56.44 2.35 55.51
CA LEU A 125 55.46 2.36 56.63
C LEU A 125 55.36 3.81 57.24
N PRO A 126 54.58 4.17 58.31
CA PRO A 126 54.06 3.32 59.43
C PRO A 126 52.71 3.67 60.14
N ARG A 127 52.23 2.73 60.99
CA ARG A 127 51.48 2.90 62.29
C ARG A 127 50.12 3.65 62.26
N ARG A 128 49.18 3.49 63.22
CA ARG A 128 49.23 2.96 64.61
C ARG A 128 47.89 2.27 65.00
N ARG A 129 47.91 1.38 66.01
CA ARG A 129 46.75 0.78 66.72
C ARG A 129 46.45 1.56 68.03
N PRO A 130 45.27 1.43 68.69
CA PRO A 130 45.07 0.41 69.77
C PRO A 130 43.61 -0.17 69.88
N HIS A 131 43.42 -1.46 70.24
CA HIS A 131 42.88 -2.02 71.54
C HIS A 131 41.36 -1.77 71.82
N ASP A 132 40.56 -2.64 72.45
CA ASP A 132 40.64 -4.02 73.02
C ASP A 132 39.25 -4.73 72.82
N SER A 133 39.01 -6.06 72.75
CA SER A 133 39.40 -7.25 73.56
C SER A 133 38.53 -7.43 74.85
N LEU A 134 38.17 -8.62 75.38
CA LEU A 134 38.52 -10.05 75.11
C LEU A 134 37.54 -11.04 75.84
N LEU A 135 37.61 -12.36 75.54
CA LEU A 135 37.14 -13.55 76.33
C LEU A 135 35.62 -13.88 76.46
N ALA A 136 35.17 -15.05 76.96
CA ALA A 136 35.47 -16.49 76.65
C ALA A 136 34.62 -17.47 77.53
N GLY A 137 34.30 -18.67 77.01
CA GLY A 137 33.68 -19.81 77.75
C GLY A 137 32.17 -19.68 78.05
N GLY A 138 31.43 -20.72 78.48
CA GLY A 138 31.74 -22.16 78.54
C GLY A 138 30.76 -22.98 79.44
N LEU A 139 30.26 -24.12 78.95
CA LEU A 139 29.59 -25.25 79.67
C LEU A 139 28.33 -25.01 80.54
N ALA A 140 27.21 -25.69 80.21
CA ALA A 140 26.28 -26.36 81.16
C ALA A 140 25.27 -27.28 80.44
N ARG A 141 24.64 -28.23 81.15
CA ARG A 141 23.56 -29.14 80.69
C ARG A 141 22.20 -28.76 81.29
N ALA A 142 21.11 -29.01 80.57
CA ALA A 142 19.80 -29.37 81.13
C ALA A 142 18.89 -30.05 80.09
N ASP A 143 18.21 -31.13 80.46
CA ASP A 143 17.14 -31.85 79.76
C ASP A 143 16.11 -32.33 80.82
N PRO A 144 14.87 -32.69 80.46
CA PRO A 144 13.85 -31.92 79.72
C PRO A 144 12.61 -31.67 80.63
N PRO A 145 11.43 -31.29 80.11
CA PRO A 145 10.39 -32.33 79.97
C PRO A 145 9.48 -32.18 78.73
N HIS A 146 8.58 -33.16 78.55
CA HIS A 146 7.67 -33.27 77.39
C HIS A 146 6.58 -32.18 77.34
N GLY A 147 6.25 -31.72 76.12
CA GLY A 147 5.09 -30.86 75.85
C GLY A 147 4.71 -30.80 74.37
N THR A 148 3.65 -31.52 73.98
CA THR A 148 2.78 -31.31 72.79
C THR A 148 3.41 -30.73 71.51
N ALA A 149 3.86 -31.62 70.61
CA ALA A 149 4.18 -31.24 69.23
C ALA A 149 2.94 -31.35 68.31
N MET A 150 2.14 -30.28 68.15
CA MET A 150 0.98 -30.30 67.23
C MET A 150 0.61 -28.98 66.54
N GLU A 151 1.55 -28.06 66.25
CA GLU A 151 1.24 -26.88 65.43
C GLU A 151 2.45 -26.31 64.65
N ALA A 152 2.87 -26.97 63.57
CA ALA A 152 4.04 -26.53 62.77
C ALA A 152 4.03 -26.83 61.25
N HIS A 153 2.99 -27.47 60.68
CA HIS A 153 3.03 -27.97 59.29
C HIS A 153 2.28 -27.12 58.23
N LEU A 154 1.60 -26.03 58.62
CA LEU A 154 0.76 -25.22 57.72
C LEU A 154 1.53 -24.36 56.70
N PHE A 155 2.86 -24.24 56.82
CA PHE A 155 3.69 -23.35 55.98
C PHE A 155 4.78 -24.07 55.15
N SER A 156 4.60 -25.36 54.83
CA SER A 156 5.44 -26.01 53.81
C SER A 156 5.15 -25.44 52.42
N PRO A 157 6.16 -25.12 51.58
CA PRO A 157 5.92 -24.68 50.19
C PRO A 157 5.18 -25.73 49.35
N SER A 158 5.29 -27.02 49.71
CA SER A 158 4.51 -28.11 49.10
C SER A 158 2.99 -27.93 49.26
N PHE A 159 2.53 -27.25 50.32
CA PHE A 159 1.11 -26.95 50.53
C PHE A 159 0.61 -25.91 49.51
N PHE A 160 1.38 -24.86 49.24
CA PHE A 160 1.03 -23.87 48.21
C PHE A 160 1.11 -24.43 46.79
N ILE A 161 2.03 -25.36 46.52
CA ILE A 161 2.11 -26.09 45.24
C ILE A 161 0.88 -27.00 45.06
N THR A 162 0.50 -27.77 46.08
CA THR A 162 -0.70 -28.65 45.99
C THR A 162 -2.00 -27.85 45.94
N LEU A 163 -2.11 -26.71 46.64
CA LEU A 163 -3.26 -25.81 46.57
C LEU A 163 -3.39 -25.13 45.19
N SER A 164 -2.28 -24.70 44.59
CA SER A 164 -2.30 -24.09 43.25
C SER A 164 -2.56 -25.11 42.14
N LEU A 165 -2.02 -26.33 42.23
CA LEU A 165 -2.33 -27.43 41.30
C LEU A 165 -3.79 -27.88 41.42
N SER A 166 -4.33 -28.01 42.64
CA SER A 166 -5.74 -28.36 42.83
C SER A 166 -6.68 -27.22 42.40
N PHE A 167 -6.30 -25.95 42.57
CA PHE A 167 -7.03 -24.81 42.01
C PHE A 167 -7.03 -24.81 40.47
N LEU A 168 -5.90 -25.10 39.82
CA LEU A 168 -5.80 -25.29 38.36
C LEU A 168 -6.64 -26.49 37.87
N PHE A 169 -6.68 -27.58 38.64
CA PHE A 169 -7.52 -28.74 38.34
C PHE A 169 -9.02 -28.42 38.50
N ILE A 170 -9.41 -27.67 39.53
CA ILE A 170 -10.78 -27.19 39.71
C ILE A 170 -11.17 -26.22 38.59
N LEU A 171 -10.28 -25.31 38.17
CA LEU A 171 -10.52 -24.41 37.05
C LEU A 171 -10.71 -25.17 35.72
N THR A 172 -9.91 -26.20 35.46
CA THR A 172 -10.10 -27.05 34.26
C THR A 172 -11.37 -27.89 34.34
N LEU A 173 -11.71 -28.47 35.50
CA LEU A 173 -13.00 -29.15 35.70
C LEU A 173 -14.21 -28.21 35.56
N LEU A 174 -14.10 -26.94 35.99
CA LEU A 174 -15.14 -25.92 35.79
C LEU A 174 -15.26 -25.52 34.31
N GLN A 175 -14.14 -25.40 33.58
CA GLN A 175 -14.16 -25.22 32.12
C GLN A 175 -14.81 -26.41 31.41
N ILE A 176 -14.52 -27.66 31.83
CA ILE A 176 -15.13 -28.88 31.29
C ILE A 176 -16.64 -28.93 31.60
N LYS A 177 -17.07 -28.62 32.83
CA LYS A 177 -18.51 -28.53 33.15
C LYS A 177 -19.23 -27.42 32.39
N LYS A 178 -18.53 -26.35 31.99
CA LYS A 178 -19.06 -25.29 31.12
C LYS A 178 -19.16 -25.71 29.63
N GLN A 179 -18.64 -26.89 29.25
CA GLN A 179 -18.82 -27.49 27.91
C GLN A 179 -20.04 -28.44 27.82
N ARG A 180 -21.06 -28.30 28.67
CA ARG A 180 -22.39 -28.84 28.36
C ARG A 180 -22.96 -28.15 27.13
N LYS A 181 -22.68 -28.70 25.95
CA LYS A 181 -23.17 -28.19 24.66
C LYS A 181 -24.70 -28.10 24.68
N PRO A 182 -25.31 -26.95 24.31
CA PRO A 182 -26.70 -26.97 23.84
C PRO A 182 -26.79 -27.80 22.56
N ALA A 183 -28.01 -28.21 22.17
CA ALA A 183 -28.24 -29.00 20.96
C ALA A 183 -27.57 -28.35 19.74
N GLN A 184 -26.49 -28.97 19.27
CA GLN A 184 -25.58 -28.35 18.32
C GLN A 184 -26.21 -28.38 16.93
N LYS A 185 -26.73 -27.23 16.47
CA LYS A 185 -26.94 -27.00 15.03
C LYS A 185 -25.66 -27.40 14.31
N VAL A 186 -25.79 -28.14 13.20
CA VAL A 186 -24.65 -28.51 12.35
C VAL A 186 -24.18 -27.23 11.65
N LEU A 187 -23.33 -26.49 12.33
CA LEU A 187 -22.69 -25.27 11.84
C LEU A 187 -21.71 -25.66 10.73
N ALA A 188 -21.75 -24.93 9.63
CA ALA A 188 -20.78 -25.08 8.54
C ALA A 188 -19.33 -25.01 9.09
N PRO A 189 -18.40 -25.79 8.50
CA PRO A 189 -16.99 -25.77 8.87
C PRO A 189 -16.40 -24.37 8.66
N LEU A 190 -15.34 -24.03 9.40
CA LEU A 190 -14.55 -22.84 9.07
C LEU A 190 -13.86 -23.06 7.70
N PRO A 191 -13.56 -22.02 6.92
CA PRO A 191 -12.82 -22.17 5.68
C PRO A 191 -11.46 -22.85 5.93
N PRO A 192 -10.99 -23.70 5.01
CA PRO A 192 -9.73 -24.44 5.15
C PRO A 192 -8.53 -23.50 5.05
N GLY A 193 -7.37 -23.99 5.52
CA GLY A 193 -6.11 -23.25 5.42
C GLY A 193 -4.91 -24.06 5.93
N PRO A 194 -3.68 -23.55 5.70
CA PRO A 194 -2.46 -24.22 6.11
C PRO A 194 -2.28 -24.26 7.63
N PRO A 195 -1.47 -25.22 8.15
CA PRO A 195 -1.18 -25.31 9.58
C PRO A 195 -0.60 -23.99 10.13
N LYS A 196 -1.07 -23.62 11.32
CA LYS A 196 -0.74 -22.35 11.98
C LYS A 196 0.22 -22.58 13.14
N LEU A 197 1.27 -21.76 13.24
CA LEU A 197 2.21 -21.81 14.36
C LEU A 197 1.62 -21.11 15.60
N PRO A 198 2.06 -21.48 16.82
CA PRO A 198 1.70 -20.75 18.04
C PRO A 198 2.03 -19.26 17.94
N LEU A 199 1.19 -18.42 18.55
CA LEU A 199 1.28 -16.94 18.61
C LEU A 199 1.21 -16.21 17.26
N ILE A 200 2.07 -16.53 16.29
CA ILE A 200 2.14 -15.85 14.98
C ILE A 200 1.16 -16.40 13.95
N GLY A 201 0.57 -17.57 14.18
CA GLY A 201 -0.34 -18.20 13.24
C GLY A 201 0.34 -18.50 11.89
N ASN A 202 -0.22 -17.97 10.80
CA ASN A 202 0.23 -18.17 9.44
C ASN A 202 1.09 -17.02 8.88
N ILE A 203 1.48 -16.01 9.68
CA ILE A 203 2.31 -14.87 9.22
C ILE A 203 3.56 -15.33 8.45
N HIS A 204 4.20 -16.41 8.92
CA HIS A 204 5.38 -17.02 8.31
C HIS A 204 5.18 -17.51 6.86
N HIS A 205 3.95 -17.81 6.43
CA HIS A 205 3.66 -18.13 5.02
C HIS A 205 3.73 -16.89 4.12
N LEU A 206 3.43 -15.70 4.66
CA LEU A 206 3.43 -14.44 3.92
C LEU A 206 4.78 -13.70 3.99
N ALA A 207 5.81 -14.31 4.58
CA ALA A 207 7.14 -13.73 4.69
C ALA A 207 7.97 -13.95 3.41
N GLY A 208 8.64 -12.91 2.92
CA GLY A 208 9.63 -12.98 1.84
C GLY A 208 9.10 -13.13 0.41
N ALA A 209 7.79 -13.33 0.21
CA ALA A 209 7.16 -13.47 -1.11
C ALA A 209 5.95 -12.54 -1.27
N ASN A 210 5.62 -12.18 -2.52
CA ASN A 210 4.50 -11.29 -2.85
C ASN A 210 3.16 -11.89 -2.37
N PRO A 211 2.45 -11.28 -1.39
CA PRO A 211 1.36 -11.94 -0.67
C PRO A 211 0.22 -12.45 -1.55
N HIS A 212 -0.18 -11.73 -2.60
CA HIS A 212 -1.20 -12.19 -3.55
C HIS A 212 -0.81 -13.44 -4.34
N ARG A 213 0.47 -13.57 -4.71
CA ARG A 213 1.00 -14.79 -5.35
C ARG A 213 0.94 -15.98 -4.39
N THR A 214 1.40 -15.79 -3.15
CA THR A 214 1.31 -16.81 -2.09
C THR A 214 -0.14 -17.21 -1.80
N LEU A 215 -1.05 -16.25 -1.72
CA LEU A 215 -2.47 -16.49 -1.45
C LEU A 215 -3.18 -17.24 -2.60
N ARG A 216 -2.77 -17.03 -3.86
CA ARG A 216 -3.21 -17.86 -5.01
C ARG A 216 -2.69 -19.30 -4.89
N HIS A 217 -1.44 -19.48 -4.48
CA HIS A 217 -0.87 -20.82 -4.28
C HIS A 217 -1.59 -21.57 -3.14
N LEU A 218 -1.82 -20.92 -1.99
CA LEU A 218 -2.53 -21.53 -0.85
C LEU A 218 -4.00 -21.84 -1.17
N SER A 219 -4.71 -20.98 -1.90
CA SER A 219 -6.09 -21.27 -2.33
C SER A 219 -6.16 -22.40 -3.37
N ARG A 220 -5.17 -22.56 -4.24
CA ARG A 220 -5.08 -23.75 -5.12
C ARG A 220 -4.91 -25.08 -4.35
N VAL A 221 -4.35 -25.06 -3.15
CA VAL A 221 -4.17 -26.25 -2.29
C VAL A 221 -5.35 -26.46 -1.34
N HIS A 222 -5.91 -25.40 -0.78
CA HIS A 222 -6.92 -25.49 0.28
C HIS A 222 -8.37 -25.27 -0.19
N GLY A 223 -8.60 -24.59 -1.31
CA GLY A 223 -9.93 -24.40 -1.89
C GLY A 223 -10.36 -22.94 -2.12
N PRO A 224 -11.64 -22.71 -2.49
CA PRO A 224 -12.14 -21.44 -3.03
C PRO A 224 -12.09 -20.26 -2.05
N LEU A 225 -12.11 -20.55 -0.75
CA LEU A 225 -12.12 -19.60 0.35
C LEU A 225 -11.12 -20.06 1.41
N LEU A 226 -10.09 -19.24 1.67
CA LEU A 226 -8.97 -19.57 2.55
C LEU A 226 -9.13 -18.86 3.91
N LEU A 227 -8.88 -19.54 5.03
CA LEU A 227 -8.74 -18.92 6.36
C LEU A 227 -7.28 -18.96 6.82
N LEU A 228 -6.76 -17.80 7.24
CA LEU A 228 -5.45 -17.62 7.85
C LEU A 228 -5.57 -16.90 9.18
N ARG A 229 -4.73 -17.27 10.15
CA ARG A 229 -4.55 -16.53 11.40
C ARG A 229 -3.33 -15.63 11.30
N LEU A 230 -3.52 -14.32 11.20
CA LEU A 230 -2.42 -13.35 11.26
C LEU A 230 -2.29 -12.83 12.69
N GLY A 231 -1.52 -13.54 13.52
CA GLY A 231 -1.36 -13.24 14.94
C GLY A 231 -2.68 -13.36 15.70
N GLN A 232 -3.29 -12.22 16.03
CA GLN A 232 -4.59 -12.11 16.69
C GLN A 232 -5.77 -11.92 15.74
N VAL A 233 -5.52 -11.66 14.45
CA VAL A 233 -6.54 -11.38 13.45
C VAL A 233 -6.85 -12.62 12.62
N ASP A 234 -8.13 -12.94 12.44
CA ASP A 234 -8.58 -13.90 11.43
C ASP A 234 -8.73 -13.19 10.09
N LEU A 235 -8.05 -13.72 9.07
CA LEU A 235 -8.07 -13.25 7.68
C LEU A 235 -8.70 -14.33 6.80
N VAL A 236 -9.83 -14.02 6.20
CA VAL A 236 -10.42 -14.79 5.10
C VAL A 236 -9.97 -14.20 3.77
N VAL A 237 -9.62 -15.05 2.80
CA VAL A 237 -9.22 -14.63 1.46
C VAL A 237 -10.06 -15.36 0.41
N ALA A 238 -10.87 -14.61 -0.33
CA ALA A 238 -11.58 -15.10 -1.50
C ALA A 238 -10.65 -15.00 -2.73
N SER A 239 -10.35 -16.14 -3.34
CA SER A 239 -9.49 -16.24 -4.55
C SER A 239 -10.19 -17.00 -5.69
N SER A 240 -11.51 -17.15 -5.60
CA SER A 240 -12.38 -17.85 -6.56
C SER A 240 -13.57 -16.96 -6.92
N VAL A 241 -14.06 -17.08 -8.15
CA VAL A 241 -15.16 -16.28 -8.68
C VAL A 241 -16.44 -16.52 -7.87
N GLU A 242 -16.69 -17.78 -7.51
CA GLU A 242 -17.88 -18.23 -6.78
C GLU A 242 -17.96 -17.65 -5.36
N ALA A 243 -16.83 -17.62 -4.64
CA ALA A 243 -16.78 -17.00 -3.31
C ALA A 243 -16.96 -15.48 -3.37
N VAL A 244 -16.38 -14.82 -4.38
CA VAL A 244 -16.54 -13.37 -4.58
C VAL A 244 -17.98 -13.04 -5.01
N GLU A 245 -18.57 -13.85 -5.88
CA GLU A 245 -19.96 -13.69 -6.30
C GLU A 245 -20.92 -13.80 -5.11
N GLU A 246 -20.80 -14.84 -4.27
CA GLU A 246 -21.67 -14.96 -3.09
C GLU A 246 -21.43 -13.82 -2.08
N ILE A 247 -20.17 -13.43 -1.84
CA ILE A 247 -19.83 -12.29 -0.99
C ILE A 247 -20.48 -10.99 -1.52
N ILE A 248 -20.54 -10.77 -2.83
CA ILE A 248 -21.02 -9.51 -3.43
C ILE A 248 -22.53 -9.53 -3.75
N LYS A 249 -23.12 -10.67 -4.10
CA LYS A 249 -24.58 -10.79 -4.35
C LYS A 249 -25.38 -11.02 -3.07
N ARG A 250 -24.89 -11.86 -2.15
CA ARG A 250 -25.62 -12.30 -0.95
C ARG A 250 -25.21 -11.56 0.33
N HIS A 251 -23.92 -11.22 0.46
CA HIS A 251 -23.36 -10.70 1.72
C HIS A 251 -22.69 -9.31 1.64
N ASP A 252 -22.90 -8.52 0.57
CA ASP A 252 -22.16 -7.26 0.37
C ASP A 252 -22.36 -6.24 1.50
N LEU A 253 -23.56 -6.18 2.10
CA LEU A 253 -23.81 -5.36 3.28
C LEU A 253 -23.05 -5.85 4.53
N ASN A 254 -22.93 -7.18 4.70
CA ASN A 254 -22.23 -7.79 5.82
C ASN A 254 -20.71 -7.55 5.73
N PHE A 255 -20.15 -7.61 4.52
CA PHE A 255 -18.76 -7.28 4.22
C PHE A 255 -18.54 -5.81 3.81
N ALA A 256 -19.52 -4.92 4.02
CA ALA A 256 -19.38 -3.51 3.63
C ALA A 256 -18.44 -2.71 4.55
N ASN A 257 -18.08 -3.25 5.73
CA ASN A 257 -17.27 -2.57 6.73
C ASN A 257 -15.76 -2.64 6.43
N ARG A 258 -15.01 -1.76 7.10
CA ARG A 258 -13.54 -1.67 7.07
C ARG A 258 -12.96 -1.96 8.45
N PRO A 259 -11.71 -2.43 8.56
CA PRO A 259 -11.05 -2.59 9.85
C PRO A 259 -10.66 -1.20 10.37
N SER A 260 -11.47 -0.66 11.28
CA SER A 260 -11.22 0.61 11.97
C SER A 260 -10.02 0.55 12.92
N ASP A 261 -9.46 -0.63 13.14
CA ASP A 261 -8.35 -0.86 14.04
C ASP A 261 -6.97 -0.63 13.38
N LEU A 262 -6.88 -0.38 12.07
CA LEU A 262 -5.61 -0.16 11.37
C LEU A 262 -4.94 1.17 11.77
N THR A 263 -3.64 1.15 12.08
CA THR A 263 -2.91 2.36 12.49
C THR A 263 -2.86 3.43 11.37
N PHE A 264 -2.83 3.04 10.08
CA PHE A 264 -3.02 3.97 8.96
C PHE A 264 -4.38 4.67 8.98
N ALA A 265 -5.47 3.91 9.18
CA ALA A 265 -6.84 4.41 9.11
C ALA A 265 -7.10 5.49 10.18
N ASN A 266 -6.57 5.25 11.38
CA ASN A 266 -6.69 6.16 12.50
C ASN A 266 -5.83 7.42 12.29
N ILE A 267 -4.55 7.28 11.95
CA ILE A 267 -3.63 8.43 11.92
C ILE A 267 -3.67 9.20 10.60
N LEU A 268 -3.35 8.57 9.46
CA LEU A 268 -3.20 9.31 8.19
C LEU A 268 -4.52 9.43 7.42
N ALA A 269 -5.42 8.45 7.49
CA ALA A 269 -6.74 8.53 6.86
C ALA A 269 -7.78 9.27 7.73
N TYR A 270 -7.32 10.19 8.58
CA TYR A 270 -8.12 11.07 9.44
C TYR A 270 -9.21 10.34 10.22
N ASP A 271 -8.82 9.41 11.08
CA ASP A 271 -9.74 8.72 12.00
C ASP A 271 -10.89 7.98 11.25
N GLY A 272 -10.61 7.59 10.01
CA GLY A 272 -11.56 6.91 9.11
C GLY A 272 -12.48 7.82 8.29
N LEU A 273 -12.25 9.13 8.18
CA LEU A 273 -13.14 10.05 7.44
C LEU A 273 -13.06 9.95 5.90
N SER A 274 -12.18 9.11 5.33
CA SER A 274 -12.12 8.82 3.88
C SER A 274 -13.17 7.80 3.45
N VAL A 275 -13.69 7.89 2.21
CA VAL A 275 -14.71 6.95 1.66
C VAL A 275 -14.16 5.52 1.51
N ALA A 276 -12.85 5.40 1.28
CA ALA A 276 -12.10 4.17 1.28
C ALA A 276 -12.12 3.50 2.66
N MET A 277 -11.91 4.23 3.76
CA MET A 277 -11.67 3.65 5.10
C MET A 277 -12.83 3.76 6.09
N ALA A 278 -13.80 4.66 5.86
CA ALA A 278 -14.92 4.87 6.78
C ALA A 278 -15.74 3.60 7.03
N ALA A 279 -16.25 3.44 8.26
CA ALA A 279 -17.25 2.43 8.58
C ALA A 279 -18.51 2.60 7.72
N TYR A 280 -19.20 1.50 7.40
CA TYR A 280 -20.43 1.57 6.62
C TYR A 280 -21.58 2.09 7.49
N GLY A 281 -22.14 3.24 7.12
CA GLY A 281 -23.18 3.94 7.87
C GLY A 281 -23.72 5.13 7.09
N GLY A 282 -24.46 6.03 7.76
CA GLY A 282 -25.01 7.25 7.16
C GLY A 282 -23.93 8.12 6.53
N TYR A 283 -22.89 8.48 7.30
CA TYR A 283 -21.73 9.25 6.82
C TYR A 283 -21.14 8.69 5.51
N TRP A 284 -20.81 7.39 5.49
CA TRP A 284 -20.25 6.78 4.28
C TRP A 284 -21.22 6.82 3.09
N LYS A 285 -22.53 6.63 3.30
CA LYS A 285 -23.54 6.75 2.24
C LYS A 285 -23.60 8.17 1.69
N GLN A 286 -23.60 9.19 2.57
CA GLN A 286 -23.60 10.60 2.19
C GLN A 286 -22.33 10.95 1.40
N MET A 287 -21.15 10.61 1.93
CA MET A 287 -19.88 10.87 1.25
C MET A 287 -19.77 10.12 -0.08
N ARG A 288 -20.27 8.87 -0.16
CA ARG A 288 -20.32 8.14 -1.44
C ARG A 288 -21.28 8.78 -2.45
N LYS A 289 -22.41 9.36 -2.00
CA LYS A 289 -23.30 10.17 -2.84
C LYS A 289 -22.59 11.43 -3.35
N ILE A 290 -21.88 12.16 -2.49
CA ILE A 290 -21.09 13.35 -2.87
C ILE A 290 -20.04 13.01 -3.93
N TYR A 291 -19.30 11.91 -3.76
CA TYR A 291 -18.36 11.42 -4.77
C TYR A 291 -19.03 11.15 -6.13
N ALA A 292 -20.18 10.46 -6.13
CA ALA A 292 -20.89 10.06 -7.34
C ALA A 292 -21.67 11.20 -8.03
N MET A 293 -22.11 12.22 -7.28
CA MET A 293 -22.94 13.32 -7.77
C MET A 293 -22.14 14.59 -8.05
N GLU A 294 -21.15 14.93 -7.23
CA GLU A 294 -20.47 16.24 -7.25
C GLU A 294 -18.99 16.16 -7.67
N LEU A 295 -18.23 15.19 -7.14
CA LEU A 295 -16.75 15.18 -7.26
C LEU A 295 -16.20 14.43 -8.48
N LEU A 296 -16.68 13.20 -8.75
CA LEU A 296 -16.13 12.30 -9.79
C LEU A 296 -17.21 11.79 -10.75
N ASN A 297 -18.32 12.54 -10.90
CA ASN A 297 -19.33 12.30 -11.93
C ASN A 297 -18.75 12.55 -13.35
N SER A 298 -19.38 12.01 -14.39
CA SER A 298 -18.87 12.09 -15.77
C SER A 298 -18.74 13.52 -16.36
N ARG A 299 -19.49 14.51 -15.85
CA ARG A 299 -19.33 15.95 -16.23
C ARG A 299 -18.11 16.55 -15.55
N ARG A 300 -17.92 16.31 -14.24
CA ARG A 300 -16.76 16.80 -13.47
C ARG A 300 -15.46 16.14 -13.90
N VAL A 301 -15.48 14.85 -14.28
CA VAL A 301 -14.30 14.21 -14.90
C VAL A 301 -13.96 14.87 -16.25
N LYS A 302 -14.95 15.23 -17.07
CA LYS A 302 -14.74 15.93 -18.34
C LYS A 302 -14.23 17.37 -18.17
N SER A 303 -14.65 18.13 -17.15
CA SER A 303 -14.11 19.48 -16.94
C SER A 303 -12.63 19.49 -16.56
N PHE A 304 -12.08 18.36 -16.09
CA PHE A 304 -10.63 18.18 -15.89
C PHE A 304 -9.84 17.78 -17.16
N ALA A 305 -10.44 17.78 -18.36
CA ALA A 305 -9.75 17.41 -19.60
C ALA A 305 -8.55 18.32 -19.90
N THR A 306 -8.69 19.64 -19.76
CA THR A 306 -7.58 20.59 -19.93
C THR A 306 -6.43 20.35 -18.94
N ILE A 307 -6.73 19.90 -17.72
CA ILE A 307 -5.72 19.51 -16.72
C ILE A 307 -4.97 18.24 -17.16
N ARG A 308 -5.66 17.26 -17.76
CA ARG A 308 -5.04 16.04 -18.31
C ARG A 308 -4.19 16.35 -19.54
N GLU A 309 -4.72 17.10 -20.50
CA GLU A 309 -3.98 17.51 -21.71
C GLU A 309 -2.73 18.32 -21.35
N ASP A 310 -2.80 19.27 -20.39
CA ASP A 310 -1.61 19.98 -19.89
C ASP A 310 -0.57 19.07 -19.22
N ALA A 311 -1.02 18.09 -18.43
CA ALA A 311 -0.11 17.18 -17.73
C ALA A 311 0.60 16.24 -18.70
N VAL A 312 -0.13 15.68 -19.67
CA VAL A 312 0.43 14.73 -20.64
C VAL A 312 1.23 15.45 -21.74
N ARG A 313 0.85 16.67 -22.15
CA ARG A 313 1.67 17.52 -23.04
C ARG A 313 3.04 17.85 -22.45
N LYS A 314 3.11 18.08 -21.13
CA LYS A 314 4.39 18.26 -20.41
C LYS A 314 5.21 16.98 -20.43
N LEU A 315 4.60 15.83 -20.12
CA LEU A 315 5.25 14.51 -20.21
C LEU A 315 5.84 14.25 -21.60
N THR A 316 5.06 14.48 -22.67
CA THR A 316 5.57 14.27 -24.05
C THR A 316 6.69 15.23 -24.41
N ALA A 317 6.60 16.52 -24.01
CA ALA A 317 7.66 17.49 -24.25
C ALA A 317 8.96 17.13 -23.52
N GLU A 318 8.87 16.63 -22.29
CA GLU A 318 10.01 16.15 -21.51
C GLU A 318 10.69 14.95 -22.18
N ILE A 319 9.89 13.96 -22.65
CA ILE A 319 10.37 12.79 -23.40
C ILE A 319 11.07 13.21 -24.71
N ALA A 320 10.44 14.07 -25.51
CA ALA A 320 11.00 14.50 -26.80
C ALA A 320 12.27 15.35 -26.64
N SER A 321 12.31 16.20 -25.61
CA SER A 321 13.51 16.95 -25.21
C SER A 321 14.65 15.99 -24.88
N ALA A 322 14.45 15.06 -23.94
CA ALA A 322 15.46 14.12 -23.51
C ALA A 322 15.94 13.17 -24.64
N ALA A 323 15.05 12.77 -25.56
CA ALA A 323 15.40 12.00 -26.75
C ALA A 323 16.27 12.81 -27.75
N SER A 324 16.03 14.13 -27.86
CA SER A 324 16.73 15.01 -28.80
C SER A 324 18.14 15.40 -28.31
N PHE A 325 18.33 15.57 -27.00
CA PHE A 325 19.62 15.97 -26.42
C PHE A 325 20.66 14.83 -26.30
N GLY A 326 20.34 13.58 -26.70
CA GLY A 326 21.19 12.41 -26.39
C GLY A 326 21.15 11.24 -27.38
N GLN A 327 21.42 11.49 -28.68
CA GLN A 327 21.75 10.47 -29.71
C GLN A 327 20.89 9.18 -29.72
N PHE A 328 19.58 9.26 -29.44
CA PHE A 328 18.64 8.11 -29.47
C PHE A 328 19.00 6.90 -28.58
N GLN A 329 19.98 7.01 -27.67
CA GLN A 329 20.52 5.87 -26.88
C GLN A 329 20.51 6.08 -25.36
N THR A 330 20.19 7.26 -24.85
CA THR A 330 20.02 7.50 -23.40
C THR A 330 18.67 6.95 -22.90
N PRO A 331 18.64 5.97 -21.97
CA PRO A 331 17.39 5.40 -21.47
C PRO A 331 16.64 6.37 -20.53
N LEU A 332 15.35 6.58 -20.79
CA LEU A 332 14.46 7.44 -20.01
C LEU A 332 13.76 6.64 -18.90
N ASN A 333 13.70 7.16 -17.67
CA ASN A 333 12.99 6.54 -16.55
C ASN A 333 11.47 6.76 -16.66
N LEU A 334 10.80 6.02 -17.54
CA LEU A 334 9.38 6.27 -17.86
C LEU A 334 8.48 6.12 -16.62
N SER A 335 8.81 5.23 -15.69
CA SER A 335 8.12 5.09 -14.40
C SER A 335 8.05 6.40 -13.61
N GLU A 336 9.18 7.11 -13.51
CA GLU A 336 9.28 8.37 -12.77
C GLU A 336 8.57 9.51 -13.51
N MET A 337 8.69 9.58 -14.83
CA MET A 337 8.02 10.59 -15.65
C MET A 337 6.49 10.42 -15.62
N VAL A 338 5.99 9.18 -15.67
CA VAL A 338 4.54 8.86 -15.57
C VAL A 338 4.01 9.08 -14.14
N MET A 339 4.80 8.75 -13.11
CA MET A 339 4.49 9.11 -11.73
C MET A 339 4.45 10.63 -11.53
N SER A 340 5.38 11.38 -12.12
CA SER A 340 5.40 12.85 -12.10
C SER A 340 4.16 13.46 -12.79
N MET A 341 3.82 12.97 -13.98
CA MET A 341 2.63 13.38 -14.73
C MET A 341 1.33 13.15 -13.95
N THR A 342 1.13 11.94 -13.41
CA THR A 342 -0.07 11.61 -12.64
C THR A 342 -0.14 12.40 -11.34
N ASN A 343 0.99 12.61 -10.64
CA ASN A 343 1.05 13.51 -9.48
C ASN A 343 0.64 14.94 -9.85
N ALA A 344 1.16 15.51 -10.93
CA ALA A 344 0.81 16.87 -11.37
C ALA A 344 -0.68 17.00 -11.75
N LEU A 345 -1.22 16.02 -12.48
CA LEU A 345 -2.62 15.91 -12.88
C LEU A 345 -3.55 15.91 -11.66
N VAL A 346 -3.33 14.97 -10.72
CA VAL A 346 -4.21 14.80 -9.56
C VAL A 346 -4.04 15.94 -8.56
N LEU A 347 -2.82 16.47 -8.36
CA LEU A 347 -2.61 17.67 -7.53
C LEU A 347 -3.43 18.85 -8.07
N ARG A 348 -3.40 19.09 -9.39
CA ARG A 348 -4.10 20.23 -10.01
C ARG A 348 -5.62 20.04 -10.02
N ALA A 349 -6.12 18.82 -10.20
CA ALA A 349 -7.56 18.54 -10.09
C ALA A 349 -8.09 18.62 -8.63
N ALA A 350 -7.25 18.27 -7.64
CA ALA A 350 -7.64 18.27 -6.23
C ALA A 350 -7.43 19.62 -5.52
N PHE A 351 -6.35 20.33 -5.81
CA PHE A 351 -5.84 21.51 -5.07
C PHE A 351 -5.47 22.70 -5.96
N GLY A 352 -5.66 22.59 -7.27
CA GLY A 352 -5.17 23.58 -8.24
C GLY A 352 -3.66 23.73 -8.24
N ASP A 353 -3.18 24.86 -8.77
CA ASP A 353 -1.77 25.21 -8.73
C ASP A 353 -1.34 25.91 -7.43
N LYS A 354 -2.27 26.10 -6.49
CA LYS A 354 -2.08 26.79 -5.20
C LYS A 354 -1.20 26.05 -4.18
N CYS A 355 -1.01 24.75 -4.35
CA CYS A 355 -0.02 24.02 -3.56
C CYS A 355 1.39 24.52 -3.91
N GLN A 356 1.93 25.48 -3.16
CA GLN A 356 3.30 25.98 -3.36
C GLN A 356 4.35 24.92 -2.95
N GLN A 357 4.05 24.17 -1.88
CA GLN A 357 4.96 23.19 -1.28
C GLN A 357 4.88 21.79 -1.93
N LYS A 358 4.64 21.67 -3.26
CA LYS A 358 4.37 20.39 -3.96
C LYS A 358 5.39 19.29 -3.63
N GLY A 359 6.69 19.58 -3.75
CA GLY A 359 7.76 18.60 -3.47
C GLY A 359 7.77 18.09 -2.02
N LYS A 360 7.57 18.99 -1.03
CA LYS A 360 7.46 18.64 0.39
C LYS A 360 6.21 17.79 0.65
N PHE A 361 5.08 18.11 0.02
CA PHE A 361 3.86 17.29 0.13
C PHE A 361 4.09 15.87 -0.40
N LEU A 362 4.65 15.72 -1.60
CA LEU A 362 5.00 14.42 -2.18
C LEU A 362 5.96 13.62 -1.28
N GLN A 363 6.98 14.29 -0.71
CA GLN A 363 7.91 13.68 0.24
C GLN A 363 7.20 13.19 1.53
N LEU A 364 6.31 14.00 2.09
CA LEU A 364 5.56 13.66 3.31
C LEU A 364 4.57 12.51 3.06
N VAL A 365 3.91 12.48 1.91
CA VAL A 365 3.04 11.34 1.55
C VAL A 365 3.87 10.07 1.36
N LYS A 366 5.03 10.14 0.70
CA LYS A 366 5.96 9.01 0.55
C LYS A 366 6.50 8.50 1.90
N GLU A 367 6.85 9.39 2.83
CA GLU A 367 7.20 9.01 4.21
C GLU A 367 6.00 8.34 4.90
N GLY A 368 4.82 8.93 4.79
CA GLY A 368 3.58 8.43 5.40
C GLY A 368 3.23 7.02 4.95
N VAL A 369 3.20 6.76 3.64
CA VAL A 369 2.92 5.44 3.06
C VAL A 369 4.02 4.43 3.38
N GLY A 370 5.30 4.84 3.33
CA GLY A 370 6.43 3.99 3.67
C GLY A 370 6.45 3.52 5.15
N LEU A 371 5.74 4.21 6.03
CA LEU A 371 5.56 3.83 7.44
C LEU A 371 4.42 2.82 7.69
N VAL A 372 3.54 2.56 6.72
CA VAL A 372 2.33 1.71 6.88
C VAL A 372 2.19 0.68 5.75
N THR A 373 2.93 -0.42 5.87
CA THR A 373 2.78 -1.58 4.97
C THR A 373 1.52 -2.39 5.32
N SER A 374 0.91 -3.04 4.32
CA SER A 374 -0.36 -3.81 4.45
C SER A 374 -0.34 -4.97 5.45
N PHE A 375 0.85 -5.34 5.93
CA PHE A 375 1.10 -6.46 6.83
C PHE A 375 1.97 -6.03 8.04
N ALA A 376 1.78 -4.80 8.51
CA ALA A 376 2.43 -4.28 9.72
C ALA A 376 2.09 -5.11 10.98
N VAL A 377 3.09 -5.37 11.82
CA VAL A 377 2.96 -6.27 12.99
C VAL A 377 1.88 -5.82 13.97
N ALA A 378 1.77 -4.51 14.26
CA ALA A 378 0.75 -4.00 15.19
C ALA A 378 -0.68 -4.16 14.64
N ASP A 379 -0.87 -4.09 13.33
CA ASP A 379 -2.16 -4.34 12.67
C ASP A 379 -2.54 -5.85 12.67
N MET A 380 -1.59 -6.75 13.00
CA MET A 380 -1.83 -8.20 13.22
C MET A 380 -2.03 -8.56 14.71
N PHE A 381 -1.56 -7.71 15.63
CA PHE A 381 -1.67 -7.93 17.07
C PHE A 381 -2.33 -6.73 17.76
N PRO A 382 -3.67 -6.55 17.65
CA PRO A 382 -4.35 -5.39 18.22
C PRO A 382 -4.18 -5.21 19.74
N SER A 383 -3.90 -6.27 20.52
CA SER A 383 -3.58 -6.15 21.95
C SER A 383 -2.18 -5.59 22.22
N LEU A 384 -1.30 -5.56 21.20
CA LEU A 384 0.08 -5.08 21.27
C LEU A 384 0.25 -3.67 20.66
N LYS A 385 -0.85 -2.94 20.40
CA LYS A 385 -0.82 -1.56 19.86
C LYS A 385 -0.01 -0.54 20.68
N PHE A 386 0.33 -0.84 21.93
CA PHE A 386 1.28 -0.03 22.68
C PHE A 386 2.68 -0.04 22.05
N LEU A 387 3.05 -1.09 21.30
CA LEU A 387 4.30 -1.18 20.54
C LEU A 387 4.41 -0.08 19.48
N ASP A 388 3.33 0.40 18.85
CA ASP A 388 3.39 1.55 17.94
C ASP A 388 3.83 2.84 18.65
N THR A 389 3.61 2.91 19.97
CA THR A 389 4.06 4.04 20.80
C THR A 389 5.52 3.85 21.24
N LEU A 390 5.92 2.62 21.61
CA LEU A 390 7.29 2.30 22.02
C LEU A 390 8.31 2.33 20.86
N THR A 391 7.93 1.82 19.67
CA THR A 391 8.76 1.87 18.44
C THR A 391 8.83 3.27 17.81
N GLY A 392 8.04 4.22 18.34
CA GLY A 392 7.92 5.57 17.80
C GLY A 392 7.11 5.68 16.51
N LEU A 393 6.55 4.59 15.96
CA LEU A 393 5.77 4.61 14.72
C LEU A 393 4.58 5.59 14.80
N LYS A 394 3.81 5.54 15.90
CA LYS A 394 2.70 6.45 16.18
C LYS A 394 3.14 7.92 16.16
N PHE A 395 4.30 8.23 16.75
CA PHE A 395 4.82 9.59 16.78
C PHE A 395 5.33 10.06 15.42
N LYS A 396 5.95 9.18 14.62
CA LYS A 396 6.34 9.46 13.22
C LYS A 396 5.12 9.75 12.35
N LEU A 397 4.11 8.89 12.38
CA LEU A 397 2.85 9.09 11.64
C LEU A 397 2.11 10.35 12.08
N GLN A 398 2.09 10.67 13.38
CA GLN A 398 1.53 11.94 13.88
C GLN A 398 2.34 13.17 13.44
N ARG A 399 3.67 13.05 13.29
CA ARG A 399 4.51 14.13 12.71
C ARG A 399 4.13 14.36 11.25
N VAL A 400 4.07 13.30 10.45
CA VAL A 400 3.66 13.36 9.03
C VAL A 400 2.26 13.94 8.89
N ARG A 401 1.26 13.47 9.66
CA ARG A 401 -0.10 14.04 9.67
C ARG A 401 -0.08 15.55 9.90
N ARG A 402 0.63 16.04 10.92
CA ARG A 402 0.73 17.48 11.22
C ARG A 402 1.39 18.30 10.11
N GLN A 403 2.38 17.75 9.41
CA GLN A 403 3.07 18.44 8.32
C GLN A 403 2.26 18.43 7.02
N ILE A 404 1.45 17.40 6.78
CA ILE A 404 0.42 17.37 5.74
C ILE A 404 -0.71 18.35 6.08
N ASP A 405 -1.15 18.38 7.34
CA ASP A 405 -2.18 19.28 7.83
C ASP A 405 -1.83 20.76 7.57
N GLN A 406 -0.57 21.16 7.80
CA GLN A 406 -0.06 22.50 7.47
C GLN A 406 -0.26 22.85 5.99
N VAL A 407 0.17 21.97 5.07
CA VAL A 407 0.02 22.19 3.63
C VAL A 407 -1.45 22.28 3.23
N PHE A 408 -2.32 21.48 3.83
CA PHE A 408 -3.76 21.57 3.57
C PHE A 408 -4.42 22.79 4.19
N ASP A 409 -4.02 23.26 5.37
CA ASP A 409 -4.56 24.49 5.97
C ASP A 409 -4.17 25.73 5.14
N GLU A 410 -2.95 25.78 4.60
CA GLU A 410 -2.52 26.82 3.65
C GLU A 410 -3.41 26.84 2.40
N ILE A 411 -3.59 25.68 1.75
CA ILE A 411 -4.39 25.55 0.52
C ILE A 411 -5.87 25.87 0.78
N ILE A 412 -6.46 25.31 1.85
CA ILE A 412 -7.84 25.59 2.26
C ILE A 412 -8.05 27.09 2.48
N SER A 413 -7.12 27.77 3.16
CA SER A 413 -7.22 29.20 3.42
C SER A 413 -7.19 30.03 2.13
N GLN A 414 -6.32 29.68 1.17
CA GLN A 414 -6.24 30.36 -0.13
C GLN A 414 -7.49 30.13 -1.00
N HIS A 415 -8.03 28.91 -1.00
CA HIS A 415 -9.30 28.63 -1.68
C HIS A 415 -10.49 29.34 -1.02
N GLN A 416 -10.51 29.47 0.32
CA GLN A 416 -11.55 30.21 1.03
C GLN A 416 -11.50 31.72 0.79
N ALA A 417 -10.30 32.31 0.67
CA ALA A 417 -10.13 33.75 0.46
C ALA A 417 -10.53 34.22 -0.96
N GLU A 418 -10.40 33.36 -1.97
CA GLU A 418 -10.61 33.70 -3.39
C GLU A 418 -11.94 33.19 -3.96
N ARG A 419 -12.89 32.74 -3.12
CA ARG A 419 -14.15 32.14 -3.60
C ARG A 419 -15.00 33.10 -4.43
N ALA A 420 -15.18 32.75 -5.70
CA ALA A 420 -16.32 33.18 -6.50
C ALA A 420 -17.57 32.35 -6.17
N GLY A 421 -18.68 32.60 -6.89
CA GLY A 421 -19.82 31.68 -6.93
C GLY A 421 -19.48 30.36 -7.68
N PRO A 422 -20.41 29.38 -7.70
CA PRO A 422 -20.14 28.06 -8.29
C PRO A 422 -19.79 28.14 -9.78
N SER A 423 -18.70 27.47 -10.17
CA SER A 423 -18.16 27.45 -11.53
C SER A 423 -18.10 26.03 -12.13
N GLU A 424 -18.11 25.94 -13.46
CA GLU A 424 -17.71 24.69 -14.14
C GLU A 424 -16.22 24.37 -13.91
N GLU A 425 -15.43 25.39 -13.59
CA GLU A 425 -14.01 25.30 -13.24
C GLU A 425 -13.77 24.89 -11.77
N ASP A 426 -14.82 24.76 -10.93
CA ASP A 426 -14.69 24.31 -9.52
C ASP A 426 -13.80 23.05 -9.42
N LEU A 427 -12.74 23.11 -8.62
CA LEU A 427 -11.91 21.95 -8.31
C LEU A 427 -12.54 21.13 -7.19
N ILE A 428 -11.99 19.94 -6.92
CA ILE A 428 -12.54 19.02 -5.90
C ILE A 428 -12.58 19.70 -4.52
N ILE A 429 -11.55 20.48 -4.17
CA ILE A 429 -11.54 21.27 -2.93
C ILE A 429 -12.62 22.37 -2.90
N ASP A 430 -12.88 23.06 -4.02
CA ASP A 430 -13.89 24.13 -4.08
C ASP A 430 -15.30 23.59 -3.90
N VAL A 431 -15.60 22.46 -4.54
CA VAL A 431 -16.86 21.73 -4.36
C VAL A 431 -17.04 21.29 -2.91
N LEU A 432 -16.02 20.70 -2.29
CA LEU A 432 -16.06 20.31 -0.87
C LEU A 432 -16.22 21.50 0.07
N LEU A 433 -15.55 22.61 -0.25
CA LEU A 433 -15.65 23.87 0.49
C LEU A 433 -17.03 24.52 0.36
N ARG A 434 -17.68 24.41 -0.81
CA ARG A 434 -19.07 24.86 -1.03
C ARG A 434 -20.05 24.01 -0.23
N LEU A 435 -19.95 22.68 -0.32
CA LEU A 435 -20.84 21.75 0.39
C LEU A 435 -20.73 21.90 1.92
N LYS A 436 -19.51 22.13 2.44
CA LYS A 436 -19.25 22.40 3.87
C LYS A 436 -20.07 23.57 4.44
N ASP A 437 -20.34 24.61 3.64
CA ASP A 437 -21.01 25.82 4.11
C ASP A 437 -22.54 25.76 3.90
N GLN A 438 -23.07 24.59 3.52
CA GLN A 438 -24.50 24.28 3.47
C GLN A 438 -24.90 23.43 4.69
N ASP A 439 -26.00 23.78 5.34
CA ASP A 439 -26.51 23.11 6.55
C ASP A 439 -27.66 22.11 6.23
N ASP A 440 -27.62 21.52 5.02
CA ASP A 440 -28.66 20.64 4.45
C ASP A 440 -28.32 19.14 4.54
N GLN A 441 -27.25 18.79 5.26
CA GLN A 441 -26.63 17.46 5.29
C GLN A 441 -26.83 16.77 6.64
N GLU A 442 -27.17 15.47 6.62
CA GLU A 442 -27.29 14.62 7.82
C GLU A 442 -25.97 14.53 8.60
N PHE A 443 -24.83 14.63 7.90
CA PHE A 443 -23.49 14.67 8.48
C PHE A 443 -22.71 15.88 7.96
N PRO A 444 -22.47 16.92 8.78
CA PRO A 444 -21.75 18.13 8.34
C PRO A 444 -20.33 17.85 7.84
N ILE A 445 -19.95 18.41 6.68
CA ILE A 445 -18.61 18.27 6.11
C ILE A 445 -17.63 19.18 6.86
N THR A 446 -16.86 18.61 7.78
CA THR A 446 -15.82 19.32 8.53
C THR A 446 -14.57 19.57 7.68
N SER A 447 -13.76 20.58 8.01
CA SER A 447 -12.45 20.79 7.36
C SER A 447 -11.56 19.53 7.45
N THR A 448 -11.65 18.78 8.55
CA THR A 448 -10.99 17.47 8.72
C THR A 448 -11.48 16.43 7.70
N SER A 449 -12.78 16.43 7.37
CA SER A 449 -13.33 15.59 6.29
C SER A 449 -12.80 16.02 4.93
N ILE A 450 -12.73 17.33 4.65
CA ILE A 450 -12.14 17.85 3.40
C ILE A 450 -10.70 17.34 3.24
N LYS A 451 -9.85 17.49 4.27
CA LYS A 451 -8.47 16.97 4.29
C LYS A 451 -8.38 15.46 4.04
N ALA A 452 -9.29 14.68 4.64
CA ALA A 452 -9.37 13.24 4.44
C ALA A 452 -9.68 12.86 2.99
N ILE A 453 -10.63 13.55 2.36
CA ILE A 453 -11.10 13.29 1.00
C ILE A 453 -10.05 13.67 -0.03
N VAL A 454 -9.43 14.85 0.09
CA VAL A 454 -8.40 15.30 -0.87
C VAL A 454 -7.11 14.47 -0.78
N LEU A 455 -6.74 13.99 0.43
CA LEU A 455 -5.65 13.04 0.59
C LEU A 455 -5.99 11.65 0.02
N GLU A 456 -7.23 11.18 0.22
CA GLU A 456 -7.72 9.92 -0.38
C GLU A 456 -7.68 9.98 -1.91
N ILE A 457 -8.16 11.07 -2.51
CA ILE A 457 -8.17 11.25 -3.97
C ILE A 457 -6.76 11.37 -4.53
N PHE A 458 -5.85 12.04 -3.81
CA PHE A 458 -4.44 12.07 -4.17
C PHE A 458 -3.83 10.65 -4.17
N LEU A 459 -3.88 9.95 -3.02
CA LEU A 459 -3.33 8.60 -2.85
C LEU A 459 -3.93 7.58 -3.83
N GLY A 460 -5.26 7.61 -4.00
CA GLY A 460 -5.99 6.68 -4.84
C GLY A 460 -5.88 6.96 -6.34
N GLY A 461 -5.57 8.19 -6.73
CA GLY A 461 -5.52 8.63 -8.13
C GLY A 461 -4.14 8.52 -8.78
N THR A 462 -3.05 8.77 -8.05
CA THR A 462 -1.70 8.89 -8.64
C THR A 462 -1.02 7.54 -8.85
N GLU A 463 -0.75 6.81 -7.77
CA GLU A 463 -0.01 5.55 -7.81
C GLU A 463 -0.76 4.47 -8.61
N THR A 464 -2.09 4.43 -8.52
CA THR A 464 -2.89 3.46 -9.29
C THR A 464 -2.82 3.72 -10.79
N SER A 465 -3.06 4.96 -11.24
CA SER A 465 -3.06 5.33 -12.66
C SER A 465 -1.67 5.18 -13.28
N SER A 466 -0.62 5.60 -12.56
CA SER A 466 0.76 5.44 -13.03
C SER A 466 1.18 3.98 -13.11
N THR A 467 0.80 3.14 -12.14
CA THR A 467 1.00 1.69 -12.18
C THR A 467 0.36 1.06 -13.42
N VAL A 468 -0.86 1.45 -13.82
CA VAL A 468 -1.50 0.89 -15.04
C VAL A 468 -0.77 1.34 -16.31
N ILE A 469 -0.38 2.61 -16.42
CA ILE A 469 0.38 3.11 -17.58
C ILE A 469 1.75 2.39 -17.68
N GLU A 470 2.44 2.22 -16.55
CA GLU A 470 3.71 1.51 -16.44
C GLU A 470 3.60 0.04 -16.86
N TRP A 471 2.60 -0.69 -16.37
CA TRP A 471 2.39 -2.10 -16.76
C TRP A 471 1.92 -2.26 -18.20
N ALA A 472 1.07 -1.36 -18.71
CA ALA A 472 0.65 -1.37 -20.11
C ALA A 472 1.86 -1.18 -21.03
N MET A 473 2.70 -0.17 -20.77
CA MET A 473 3.94 0.03 -21.54
C MET A 473 4.90 -1.17 -21.40
N SER A 474 4.98 -1.79 -20.22
CA SER A 474 5.80 -3.00 -20.01
C SER A 474 5.33 -4.18 -20.86
N GLU A 475 4.03 -4.46 -20.88
CA GLU A 475 3.47 -5.56 -21.66
C GLU A 475 3.50 -5.28 -23.16
N LEU A 476 3.31 -4.03 -23.60
CA LEU A 476 3.50 -3.68 -25.01
C LEU A 476 4.97 -3.85 -25.44
N MET A 477 5.93 -3.47 -24.60
CA MET A 477 7.37 -3.73 -24.87
C MET A 477 7.72 -5.22 -24.81
N LYS A 478 6.96 -6.04 -24.07
CA LYS A 478 7.12 -7.49 -24.00
C LYS A 478 6.40 -8.26 -25.12
N ASN A 479 5.43 -7.63 -25.78
CA ASN A 479 4.62 -8.24 -26.85
C ASN A 479 4.59 -7.30 -28.08
N PRO A 480 5.67 -7.24 -28.91
CA PRO A 480 5.81 -6.24 -29.97
C PRO A 480 4.69 -6.21 -31.02
N GLU A 481 4.09 -7.35 -31.35
CA GLU A 481 2.92 -7.43 -32.25
C GLU A 481 1.72 -6.62 -31.71
N VAL A 482 1.56 -6.59 -30.39
CA VAL A 482 0.49 -5.85 -29.69
C VAL A 482 0.83 -4.36 -29.64
N MET A 483 2.11 -4.00 -29.44
CA MET A 483 2.60 -2.62 -29.57
C MET A 483 2.31 -2.06 -30.97
N GLU A 484 2.73 -2.77 -32.02
CA GLU A 484 2.51 -2.34 -33.41
C GLU A 484 1.02 -2.14 -33.69
N LYS A 485 0.17 -3.10 -33.31
CA LYS A 485 -1.27 -3.03 -33.51
C LYS A 485 -1.93 -1.87 -32.77
N ALA A 486 -1.48 -1.55 -31.55
CA ALA A 486 -1.98 -0.41 -30.78
C ALA A 486 -1.52 0.94 -31.37
N GLN A 487 -0.23 1.07 -31.70
CA GLN A 487 0.28 2.28 -32.37
C GLN A 487 -0.38 2.50 -33.74
N LYS A 488 -0.63 1.42 -34.49
CA LYS A 488 -1.31 1.44 -35.79
C LYS A 488 -2.74 1.97 -35.67
N GLU A 489 -3.57 1.40 -34.79
CA GLU A 489 -4.94 1.89 -34.55
C GLU A 489 -4.95 3.40 -34.27
N ILE A 490 -4.12 3.83 -33.32
CA ILE A 490 -4.10 5.23 -32.87
C ILE A 490 -3.67 6.17 -34.00
N ARG A 491 -2.65 5.80 -34.79
CA ARG A 491 -2.14 6.64 -35.89
C ARG A 491 -3.08 6.66 -37.10
N GLU A 492 -3.72 5.55 -37.44
CA GLU A 492 -4.70 5.47 -38.53
C GLU A 492 -6.00 6.22 -38.19
N ALA A 493 -6.54 6.05 -36.97
CA ALA A 493 -7.76 6.73 -36.52
C ALA A 493 -7.62 8.26 -36.35
N MET A 494 -6.38 8.77 -36.36
CA MET A 494 -6.05 10.20 -36.34
C MET A 494 -5.95 10.84 -37.74
N GLN A 495 -5.99 10.05 -38.82
CA GLN A 495 -6.13 10.53 -40.21
C GLN A 495 -5.14 11.64 -40.62
N GLY A 496 -3.91 11.60 -40.09
CA GLY A 496 -2.88 12.61 -40.40
C GLY A 496 -2.94 13.90 -39.57
N LYS A 497 -3.85 14.02 -38.57
CA LYS A 497 -3.70 15.01 -37.50
C LYS A 497 -2.30 14.88 -36.87
N THR A 498 -1.66 16.01 -36.55
CA THR A 498 -0.40 16.06 -35.78
C THR A 498 -0.60 16.22 -34.28
N LYS A 499 -1.75 16.77 -33.84
CA LYS A 499 -2.13 16.94 -32.44
C LYS A 499 -3.16 15.88 -32.02
N LEU A 500 -2.92 15.23 -30.89
CA LEU A 500 -3.91 14.38 -30.19
C LEU A 500 -4.73 15.19 -29.17
N GLU A 501 -6.01 14.87 -29.05
CA GLU A 501 -7.00 15.58 -28.22
C GLU A 501 -7.85 14.54 -27.48
N GLU A 502 -8.32 14.81 -26.25
CA GLU A 502 -9.01 13.80 -25.43
C GLU A 502 -10.25 13.22 -26.13
N ASN A 503 -10.95 14.01 -26.95
CA ASN A 503 -12.12 13.55 -27.70
C ASN A 503 -11.81 12.50 -28.78
N ASP A 504 -10.58 12.44 -29.31
CA ASP A 504 -10.21 11.43 -30.31
C ASP A 504 -10.07 10.02 -29.68
N ILE A 505 -9.78 9.94 -28.38
CA ILE A 505 -9.57 8.68 -27.64
C ILE A 505 -10.81 7.78 -27.67
N ALA A 506 -11.99 8.37 -27.85
CA ALA A 506 -13.23 7.62 -28.09
C ALA A 506 -13.11 6.61 -29.25
N LYS A 507 -12.22 6.85 -30.23
CA LYS A 507 -11.98 5.99 -31.41
C LYS A 507 -11.07 4.79 -31.13
N PHE A 508 -10.15 4.88 -30.17
CA PHE A 508 -9.10 3.87 -29.95
C PHE A 508 -9.67 2.69 -29.16
N ASN A 509 -10.19 1.67 -29.85
CA ASN A 509 -10.90 0.56 -29.23
C ASN A 509 -9.95 -0.55 -28.79
N TYR A 510 -8.94 -0.86 -29.59
CA TYR A 510 -7.86 -1.79 -29.24
C TYR A 510 -7.03 -1.26 -28.06
N LEU A 511 -6.80 0.06 -27.96
CA LEU A 511 -6.21 0.66 -26.76
C LEU A 511 -7.00 0.36 -25.48
N LYS A 512 -8.34 0.38 -25.54
CA LYS A 512 -9.19 0.02 -24.39
C LYS A 512 -9.10 -1.47 -24.06
N LEU A 513 -8.89 -2.34 -25.06
CA LEU A 513 -8.63 -3.77 -24.84
C LEU A 513 -7.27 -3.98 -24.16
N VAL A 514 -6.22 -3.26 -24.58
CA VAL A 514 -4.88 -3.25 -23.96
C VAL A 514 -4.98 -2.81 -22.50
N ILE A 515 -5.77 -1.78 -22.19
CA ILE A 515 -6.01 -1.32 -20.81
C ILE A 515 -6.79 -2.36 -19.99
N LYS A 516 -7.83 -3.01 -20.55
CA LYS A 516 -8.53 -4.11 -19.88
C LYS A 516 -7.60 -5.28 -19.55
N GLU A 517 -6.76 -5.70 -20.50
CA GLU A 517 -5.82 -6.80 -20.30
C GLU A 517 -4.71 -6.44 -19.29
N THR A 518 -4.24 -5.20 -19.31
CA THR A 518 -3.32 -4.67 -18.29
C THR A 518 -3.97 -4.72 -16.90
N LEU A 519 -5.22 -4.28 -16.76
CA LEU A 519 -5.95 -4.34 -15.48
C LEU A 519 -6.25 -5.78 -15.02
N ARG A 520 -6.33 -6.75 -15.93
CA ARG A 520 -6.55 -8.17 -15.61
C ARG A 520 -5.28 -8.82 -15.05
N LEU A 521 -4.15 -8.61 -15.72
CA LEU A 521 -2.87 -9.19 -15.33
C LEU A 521 -2.17 -8.40 -14.22
N HIS A 522 -2.32 -7.08 -14.21
CA HIS A 522 -1.64 -6.17 -13.28
C HIS A 522 -2.63 -5.21 -12.58
N PRO A 523 -3.65 -5.75 -11.85
CA PRO A 523 -4.56 -4.93 -11.07
C PRO A 523 -3.77 -4.16 -9.98
N PRO A 524 -3.78 -2.81 -9.96
CA PRO A 524 -2.87 -2.05 -9.10
C PRO A 524 -2.97 -2.37 -7.61
N GLY A 525 -4.17 -2.75 -7.11
CA GLY A 525 -4.36 -3.28 -5.76
C GLY A 525 -4.71 -4.78 -5.81
N PRO A 526 -3.74 -5.71 -5.79
CA PRO A 526 -3.95 -7.11 -6.14
C PRO A 526 -4.83 -7.91 -5.14
N LEU A 527 -4.96 -7.43 -3.90
CA LEU A 527 -5.81 -7.99 -2.84
C LEU A 527 -7.05 -7.13 -2.52
N LEU A 528 -7.23 -6.04 -3.27
CA LEU A 528 -8.12 -4.91 -2.96
C LEU A 528 -7.90 -4.35 -1.54
N LEU A 529 -8.75 -3.42 -1.12
CA LEU A 529 -8.75 -2.90 0.25
C LEU A 529 -9.51 -3.85 1.20
N PRO A 530 -9.02 -4.10 2.42
CA PRO A 530 -9.61 -5.08 3.35
C PRO A 530 -11.03 -4.72 3.77
N ARG A 531 -11.90 -5.73 3.83
CA ARG A 531 -13.27 -5.67 4.35
C ARG A 531 -13.32 -6.32 5.74
N VAL A 532 -14.43 -6.19 6.47
CA VAL A 532 -14.69 -6.90 7.74
C VAL A 532 -16.07 -7.53 7.71
N CYS A 533 -16.17 -8.79 8.13
CA CYS A 533 -17.41 -9.50 8.36
C CYS A 533 -18.13 -8.92 9.59
N LYS A 534 -19.26 -8.22 9.42
CA LYS A 534 -19.99 -7.59 10.52
C LYS A 534 -20.68 -8.61 11.44
N GLU A 535 -21.23 -9.67 10.86
CA GLU A 535 -22.02 -10.73 11.49
C GLU A 535 -21.62 -12.09 10.90
N GLU A 536 -21.70 -13.17 11.67
CA GLU A 536 -21.36 -14.52 11.19
C GLU A 536 -22.27 -14.94 10.03
N CYS A 537 -21.66 -15.48 8.96
CA CYS A 537 -22.37 -15.91 7.75
C CYS A 537 -21.73 -17.16 7.14
N GLU A 538 -22.38 -17.71 6.12
CA GLU A 538 -21.86 -18.83 5.33
C GLU A 538 -21.51 -18.34 3.92
N VAL A 539 -20.37 -18.77 3.39
CA VAL A 539 -19.89 -18.45 2.03
C VAL A 539 -19.27 -19.72 1.45
N VAL A 540 -19.75 -20.16 0.28
CA VAL A 540 -19.38 -21.40 -0.44
C VAL A 540 -19.28 -22.64 0.46
N GLY A 541 -20.24 -22.78 1.38
CA GLY A 541 -20.34 -23.89 2.33
C GLY A 541 -19.49 -23.75 3.60
N TYR A 542 -18.83 -22.61 3.82
CA TYR A 542 -17.97 -22.36 4.99
C TYR A 542 -18.45 -21.19 5.84
N ARG A 543 -18.37 -21.34 7.16
CA ARG A 543 -18.77 -20.33 8.15
C ARG A 543 -17.68 -19.28 8.35
N VAL A 544 -17.93 -18.04 7.92
CA VAL A 544 -17.06 -16.89 8.14
C VAL A 544 -17.47 -16.20 9.45
N PRO A 545 -16.59 -16.17 10.48
CA PRO A 545 -16.95 -15.63 11.79
C PRO A 545 -16.99 -14.09 11.82
N THR A 546 -17.81 -13.55 12.71
CA THR A 546 -17.85 -12.11 13.05
C THR A 546 -16.46 -11.55 13.32
N GLY A 547 -16.14 -10.39 12.75
CA GLY A 547 -14.87 -9.70 12.94
C GLY A 547 -13.71 -10.18 12.07
N ALA A 548 -13.88 -11.28 11.31
CA ALA A 548 -12.88 -11.70 10.33
C ALA A 548 -12.64 -10.60 9.29
N ARG A 549 -11.37 -10.27 9.02
CA ARG A 549 -10.99 -9.42 7.89
C ARG A 549 -11.11 -10.24 6.60
N LEU A 550 -11.56 -9.61 5.52
CA LEU A 550 -11.68 -10.23 4.19
C LEU A 550 -10.77 -9.50 3.19
N LEU A 551 -9.99 -10.25 2.43
CA LEU A 551 -9.31 -9.81 1.20
C LEU A 551 -9.88 -10.54 -0.01
N ILE A 552 -9.85 -9.88 -1.18
CA ILE A 552 -10.33 -10.42 -2.46
C ILE A 552 -9.14 -10.40 -3.41
N ASN A 553 -8.65 -11.58 -3.79
CA ASN A 553 -7.43 -11.72 -4.57
C ASN A 553 -7.69 -11.48 -6.07
N ALA A 554 -7.90 -10.22 -6.44
CA ALA A 554 -8.12 -9.77 -7.83
C ALA A 554 -7.03 -10.29 -8.79
N TRP A 555 -5.77 -10.37 -8.33
CA TRP A 555 -4.66 -10.91 -9.11
C TRP A 555 -4.78 -12.42 -9.41
N ALA A 556 -5.42 -13.18 -8.52
CA ALA A 556 -5.74 -14.59 -8.74
C ALA A 556 -6.97 -14.78 -9.65
N LEU A 557 -8.02 -13.99 -9.45
CA LEU A 557 -9.25 -14.04 -10.25
C LEU A 557 -8.97 -13.71 -11.72
N GLY A 558 -8.15 -12.69 -11.97
CA GLY A 558 -7.64 -12.36 -13.30
C GLY A 558 -6.73 -13.43 -13.93
N ARG A 559 -6.42 -14.53 -13.21
CA ARG A 559 -5.61 -15.67 -13.66
C ARG A 559 -6.23 -17.02 -13.33
N ASP A 560 -7.56 -17.07 -13.20
CA ASP A 560 -8.29 -18.33 -13.07
C ASP A 560 -8.48 -18.96 -14.45
N GLU A 561 -7.74 -20.03 -14.74
CA GLU A 561 -7.78 -20.77 -16.01
C GLU A 561 -9.19 -21.32 -16.34
N ARG A 562 -10.07 -21.44 -15.33
CA ARG A 562 -11.47 -21.83 -15.49
C ARG A 562 -12.33 -20.78 -16.21
N TYR A 563 -11.90 -19.52 -16.17
CA TYR A 563 -12.61 -18.36 -16.77
C TYR A 563 -11.80 -17.72 -17.91
N TRP A 564 -10.47 -17.74 -17.83
CA TRP A 564 -9.57 -17.13 -18.81
C TRP A 564 -8.89 -18.13 -19.76
N GLY A 565 -9.16 -19.43 -19.59
CA GLY A 565 -8.58 -20.51 -20.39
C GLY A 565 -7.11 -20.81 -20.07
N GLY A 566 -6.54 -21.78 -20.78
CA GLY A 566 -5.13 -22.18 -20.62
C GLY A 566 -4.10 -21.11 -21.02
N ASP A 567 -4.53 -20.01 -21.65
CA ASP A 567 -3.67 -18.84 -21.93
C ASP A 567 -3.84 -17.69 -20.91
N ALA A 568 -4.40 -17.97 -19.73
CA ALA A 568 -4.65 -16.98 -18.68
C ALA A 568 -3.42 -16.13 -18.29
N GLU A 569 -2.20 -16.68 -18.29
CA GLU A 569 -0.98 -15.93 -17.96
C GLU A 569 -0.43 -15.09 -19.14
N ARG A 570 -0.96 -15.24 -20.36
CA ARG A 570 -0.52 -14.48 -21.54
C ARG A 570 -1.26 -13.15 -21.66
N PHE A 571 -0.53 -12.10 -22.02
CA PHE A 571 -1.09 -10.81 -22.44
C PHE A 571 -1.68 -10.93 -23.86
N LYS A 572 -3.00 -10.76 -23.97
CA LYS A 572 -3.79 -10.99 -25.20
C LYS A 572 -5.06 -10.13 -25.19
N PRO A 573 -4.98 -8.84 -25.58
CA PRO A 573 -6.12 -7.92 -25.56
C PRO A 573 -7.37 -8.40 -26.30
N GLU A 574 -7.20 -9.24 -27.33
CA GLU A 574 -8.27 -9.88 -28.10
C GLU A 574 -9.29 -10.62 -27.24
N ARG A 575 -8.92 -11.08 -26.02
CA ARG A 575 -9.85 -11.77 -25.12
C ARG A 575 -11.02 -10.91 -24.62
N PHE A 576 -10.98 -9.60 -24.87
CA PHE A 576 -12.05 -8.65 -24.54
C PHE A 576 -12.79 -8.10 -25.78
N ALA A 577 -12.49 -8.59 -26.99
CA ALA A 577 -12.98 -8.03 -28.25
C ALA A 577 -14.49 -8.26 -28.49
N ASP A 578 -15.11 -9.23 -27.83
CA ASP A 578 -16.55 -9.49 -27.86
C ASP A 578 -17.36 -8.57 -26.92
N GLY A 579 -16.68 -7.89 -25.99
CA GLY A 579 -17.29 -7.05 -24.97
C GLY A 579 -18.00 -7.79 -23.83
N SER A 580 -17.89 -9.12 -23.72
CA SER A 580 -18.69 -9.92 -22.76
C SER A 580 -18.27 -9.76 -21.29
N VAL A 581 -17.00 -9.41 -21.05
CA VAL A 581 -16.42 -9.27 -19.70
C VAL A 581 -16.04 -7.82 -19.40
N ASP A 582 -16.54 -7.27 -18.28
CA ASP A 582 -16.36 -5.86 -17.93
C ASP A 582 -16.19 -5.57 -16.43
N PHE A 583 -15.27 -4.66 -16.09
CA PHE A 583 -14.87 -4.37 -14.71
C PHE A 583 -15.88 -3.53 -13.90
N ARG A 584 -17.11 -3.37 -14.40
CA ARG A 584 -18.18 -2.57 -13.75
C ARG A 584 -18.84 -3.26 -12.54
N GLY A 585 -18.34 -4.43 -12.14
CA GLY A 585 -18.72 -5.12 -10.90
C GLY A 585 -19.81 -6.19 -11.06
N PHE A 586 -20.05 -6.65 -12.29
CA PHE A 586 -20.98 -7.76 -12.60
C PHE A 586 -20.27 -9.06 -12.99
N ASN A 587 -19.07 -8.96 -13.58
CA ASN A 587 -18.13 -10.06 -13.81
C ASN A 587 -17.21 -10.19 -12.58
N PHE A 588 -17.26 -11.31 -11.85
CA PHE A 588 -16.46 -11.51 -10.63
C PHE A 588 -15.07 -12.10 -10.91
N GLU A 589 -14.88 -12.66 -12.10
CA GLU A 589 -13.61 -13.02 -12.73
C GLU A 589 -12.74 -11.78 -13.05
N PHE A 590 -13.35 -10.59 -13.16
CA PHE A 590 -12.68 -9.34 -13.55
C PHE A 590 -13.03 -8.15 -12.65
N VAL A 591 -12.42 -8.10 -11.46
CA VAL A 591 -12.72 -7.08 -10.42
C VAL A 591 -11.54 -6.14 -10.06
N PRO A 592 -10.81 -5.53 -11.02
CA PRO A 592 -9.66 -4.66 -10.72
C PRO A 592 -10.04 -3.40 -9.93
N PHE A 593 -11.29 -2.93 -10.05
CA PHE A 593 -11.86 -1.83 -9.27
C PHE A 593 -12.70 -2.29 -8.06
N GLY A 594 -12.71 -3.60 -7.78
CA GLY A 594 -13.65 -4.26 -6.87
C GLY A 594 -15.09 -4.31 -7.41
N ALA A 595 -16.01 -4.73 -6.54
CA ALA A 595 -17.44 -4.85 -6.84
C ALA A 595 -18.30 -4.55 -5.60
N GLY A 596 -19.63 -4.48 -5.77
CA GLY A 596 -20.58 -4.17 -4.69
C GLY A 596 -20.45 -2.75 -4.15
N ARG A 597 -20.94 -2.48 -2.92
CA ARG A 597 -20.97 -1.13 -2.32
C ARG A 597 -19.61 -0.43 -2.26
N ARG A 598 -18.50 -1.19 -2.20
CA ARG A 598 -17.13 -0.65 -2.10
C ARG A 598 -16.36 -0.63 -3.43
N ILE A 599 -17.03 -0.77 -4.59
CA ILE A 599 -16.42 -0.55 -5.91
C ILE A 599 -15.78 0.85 -6.00
N CYS A 600 -14.66 1.00 -6.72
CA CYS A 600 -13.89 2.25 -6.79
C CYS A 600 -14.78 3.47 -7.18
N PRO A 601 -14.75 4.59 -6.43
CA PRO A 601 -15.46 5.81 -6.82
C PRO A 601 -14.76 6.57 -7.96
N GLY A 602 -13.43 6.43 -8.08
CA GLY A 602 -12.61 7.14 -9.06
C GLY A 602 -12.38 6.41 -10.38
N MET A 603 -13.10 5.33 -10.66
CA MET A 603 -12.93 4.48 -11.87
C MET A 603 -12.83 5.32 -13.15
N THR A 604 -13.81 6.20 -13.41
CA THR A 604 -13.85 7.06 -14.60
C THR A 604 -12.66 8.01 -14.69
N PHE A 605 -12.28 8.64 -13.57
CA PHE A 605 -11.19 9.62 -13.51
C PHE A 605 -9.81 8.99 -13.71
N GLY A 606 -9.59 7.80 -13.11
CA GLY A 606 -8.38 7.01 -13.32
C GLY A 606 -8.28 6.52 -14.76
N LEU A 607 -9.35 5.94 -15.31
CA LEU A 607 -9.38 5.45 -16.69
C LEU A 607 -9.09 6.57 -17.71
N SER A 608 -9.74 7.74 -17.63
CA SER A 608 -9.43 8.85 -18.53
C SER A 608 -7.97 9.32 -18.40
N SER A 609 -7.38 9.26 -17.21
CA SER A 609 -5.96 9.59 -17.01
C SER A 609 -5.02 8.56 -17.64
N VAL A 610 -5.36 7.27 -17.56
CA VAL A 610 -4.62 6.16 -18.18
C VAL A 610 -4.74 6.19 -19.71
N GLU A 611 -5.96 6.38 -20.23
CA GLU A 611 -6.26 6.43 -21.66
C GLU A 611 -5.54 7.60 -22.34
N VAL A 612 -5.62 8.82 -21.79
CA VAL A 612 -4.92 10.01 -22.33
C VAL A 612 -3.40 9.80 -22.30
N GLY A 613 -2.86 9.29 -21.18
CA GLY A 613 -1.43 9.02 -21.02
C GLY A 613 -0.90 8.03 -22.07
N LEU A 614 -1.51 6.85 -22.18
CA LEU A 614 -1.08 5.83 -23.14
C LEU A 614 -1.30 6.25 -24.59
N ALA A 615 -2.42 6.91 -24.92
CA ALA A 615 -2.67 7.40 -26.28
C ALA A 615 -1.56 8.34 -26.76
N HIS A 616 -1.11 9.27 -25.91
CA HIS A 616 -0.01 10.18 -26.23
C HIS A 616 1.34 9.45 -26.38
N LEU A 617 1.67 8.54 -25.45
CA LEU A 617 2.93 7.78 -25.49
C LEU A 617 3.05 6.94 -26.77
N LEU A 618 1.95 6.33 -27.23
CA LEU A 618 1.93 5.47 -28.41
C LEU A 618 1.82 6.27 -29.72
N PHE A 619 1.09 7.38 -29.72
CA PHE A 619 0.93 8.23 -30.90
C PHE A 619 2.26 8.89 -31.31
N TYR A 620 2.88 9.65 -30.40
CA TYR A 620 4.04 10.50 -30.72
C TYR A 620 5.37 9.76 -30.81
N PHE A 621 5.54 8.58 -30.21
CA PHE A 621 6.83 7.90 -30.09
C PHE A 621 6.81 6.43 -30.52
N ASP A 622 7.94 5.96 -31.06
CA ASP A 622 8.27 4.55 -31.21
C ASP A 622 9.29 4.14 -30.13
N TRP A 623 9.00 3.05 -29.41
CA TRP A 623 9.69 2.67 -28.19
C TRP A 623 10.63 1.48 -28.39
N LYS A 624 11.77 1.48 -27.69
CA LYS A 624 12.75 0.37 -27.70
C LYS A 624 13.28 0.10 -26.30
N LEU A 625 13.60 -1.17 -26.02
CA LEU A 625 14.36 -1.55 -24.83
C LEU A 625 15.83 -1.06 -24.95
N PRO A 626 16.47 -0.65 -23.84
CA PRO A 626 17.83 -0.14 -23.86
C PRO A 626 18.86 -1.26 -24.05
N GLY A 627 20.04 -0.90 -24.56
CA GLY A 627 21.20 -1.82 -24.65
C GLY A 627 21.04 -3.05 -25.55
N GLY A 628 19.98 -3.12 -26.37
CA GLY A 628 19.67 -4.31 -27.18
C GLY A 628 19.00 -5.46 -26.40
N MET A 629 18.52 -5.19 -25.18
CA MET A 629 17.74 -6.14 -24.36
C MET A 629 16.52 -6.65 -25.13
N LYS A 630 16.21 -7.95 -24.97
CA LYS A 630 15.06 -8.60 -25.60
C LYS A 630 13.78 -8.50 -24.75
N ALA A 631 12.63 -8.71 -25.38
CA ALA A 631 11.32 -8.70 -24.74
C ALA A 631 11.21 -9.72 -23.58
N GLU A 632 11.83 -10.89 -23.73
CA GLU A 632 11.81 -11.97 -22.74
C GLU A 632 12.62 -11.59 -21.49
N GLU A 633 13.69 -10.80 -21.66
CA GLU A 633 14.66 -10.38 -20.64
C GLU A 633 14.13 -9.25 -19.73
N LEU A 634 13.05 -8.56 -20.15
CA LEU A 634 12.39 -7.54 -19.34
C LEU A 634 11.81 -8.13 -18.03
N ASP A 635 12.27 -7.60 -16.90
CA ASP A 635 11.70 -7.90 -15.57
C ASP A 635 10.20 -7.57 -15.53
N MET A 636 9.40 -8.50 -15.02
CA MET A 636 7.95 -8.39 -14.83
C MET A 636 7.54 -8.77 -13.41
N MET A 637 8.41 -8.53 -12.43
CA MET A 637 8.12 -8.67 -11.01
C MET A 637 7.55 -7.37 -10.43
N GLU A 638 6.48 -7.49 -9.65
CA GLU A 638 5.86 -6.41 -8.88
C GLU A 638 6.44 -6.27 -7.46
N ILE A 639 6.30 -5.08 -6.86
CA ILE A 639 6.58 -4.83 -5.44
C ILE A 639 5.49 -5.48 -4.57
N SER A 640 5.89 -6.03 -3.41
CA SER A 640 4.96 -6.42 -2.35
C SER A 640 4.50 -5.19 -1.56
N GLY A 641 3.27 -4.74 -1.78
CA GLY A 641 2.68 -3.60 -1.06
C GLY A 641 1.15 -3.62 -0.97
N ALA A 642 0.57 -2.46 -0.64
CA ALA A 642 -0.86 -2.22 -0.80
C ALA A 642 -1.22 -2.10 -2.30
N SER A 643 -0.27 -1.56 -3.05
CA SER A 643 -0.21 -1.51 -4.51
C SER A 643 0.82 -2.50 -5.05
N ALA A 644 0.78 -2.74 -6.37
CA ALA A 644 1.70 -3.60 -7.10
C ALA A 644 2.35 -2.90 -8.33
N PRO A 645 3.11 -1.80 -8.15
CA PRO A 645 3.95 -1.24 -9.21
C PRO A 645 5.11 -2.18 -9.56
N ARG A 646 5.85 -1.90 -10.64
CA ARG A 646 7.06 -2.67 -11.00
C ARG A 646 8.11 -2.62 -9.88
N LYS A 647 8.80 -3.74 -9.67
CA LYS A 647 9.97 -3.84 -8.79
C LYS A 647 11.17 -3.07 -9.33
N SER A 648 11.39 -3.15 -10.64
CA SER A 648 12.47 -2.45 -11.35
C SER A 648 11.86 -1.42 -12.32
N PRO A 649 12.19 -0.13 -12.19
CA PRO A 649 11.66 0.93 -13.06
C PRO A 649 11.84 0.64 -14.55
N LEU A 650 10.88 1.08 -15.35
CA LEU A 650 10.82 0.86 -16.79
C LEU A 650 11.67 1.92 -17.52
N PHE A 651 12.92 1.56 -17.83
CA PHE A 651 13.80 2.38 -18.65
C PHE A 651 13.61 2.06 -20.14
N LEU A 652 13.30 3.07 -20.96
CA LEU A 652 13.07 2.90 -22.40
C LEU A 652 13.75 3.98 -23.25
N LEU A 653 14.00 3.67 -24.52
CA LEU A 653 14.40 4.62 -25.55
C LEU A 653 13.16 5.08 -26.32
N ALA A 654 12.95 6.39 -26.40
CA ALA A 654 11.88 7.01 -27.19
C ALA A 654 12.42 7.56 -28.50
N ASN A 655 11.79 7.21 -29.62
CA ASN A 655 12.10 7.75 -30.94
C ASN A 655 10.91 8.62 -31.38
N PRO A 656 11.03 9.96 -31.46
CA PRO A 656 9.93 10.82 -31.91
C PRO A 656 9.47 10.45 -33.33
N ARG A 657 8.19 10.14 -33.49
CA ARG A 657 7.58 9.68 -34.74
C ARG A 657 6.65 10.72 -35.37
N ILE A 658 6.04 11.57 -34.55
CA ILE A 658 5.21 12.71 -34.95
C ILE A 658 5.76 13.95 -34.21
N PRO A 659 5.95 15.10 -34.88
CA PRO A 659 6.36 16.34 -34.20
C PRO A 659 5.36 16.75 -33.12
N LEU A 660 5.85 17.26 -31.98
CA LEU A 660 4.97 17.80 -30.95
C LEU A 660 4.44 19.19 -31.34
N PRO A 661 3.19 19.53 -30.95
CA PRO A 661 2.60 20.85 -31.11
C PRO A 661 3.00 21.84 -30.01
#